data_AF-A0A845HED0-F1
#
_entry.id   AF-A0A845HED0-F1
#
_cell.length_a   1.000
_cell.length_b   1.000
_cell.length_c   1.000
_cell.angle_alpha   90.00
_cell.angle_beta   90.00
_cell.angle_gamma   90.00
#
_symmetry.space_group_name_H-M   'P 1'
#
loop_
_entity.id
_entity.type
_entity.pdbx_description
1 polymer ?
#
loop_
_entity_poly.entity_id
_entity_poly.type
_entity_poly.pdbx_seq_one_letter_code
_entity_poly.pdbx_strand_id
1 'polypeptide(L)'
;MGTYSRLFFPIFLIIAVVVGLRYTLLFQSETAYANARYQKDAGELGVYLHKALLPALTTPDRAALDNILAGALLLEADLVAARLDYAGGHLEALRSAAPPPDYPDWFRNLDGLQPINRTVYIGNASLVLAFEPTLPLSQVWRTLHQQATISLVNISIIYALLGIIIFANQRMLQRVTETTTRFQNGDHGVRLLVRGTPEARMLAVTFNNMAQRVQALVHKLQQSQHKLSEQLAQTLEAQALLQVEKERIEVTLASIGDAVITTDLNGKIATVNDVAEQLTGWSEACARGMELHQVFVLANNFGQHSLLKAMAQIYAGGDVIKVGNQSLRNRLGEIVTVEYTANAIRSGRNAVQGSVLVFRDVTERRQLMQQISWQSNHDILTGLPNRAALASRFEQEVARAREEGYLLAVCLFDLDHFQHVNQTMGQHVGDEILKQAASRLHDFAGQRHYAARLGGDEFVLLLPEMNGRAAVEQALDRLMTALSRDYVCAGKAVGMSASAGVAVYTGNEISADSLLRHADQALYQAKIMGRHRYHFFDADLDEQVRTHHNRRTEVRAALRAGELRLYYQPKLDMRKGRIVGMEALLRWAHPLRGVVGPMDFLPIVEHSDVIVDIGEWVLREALRQLQFWRAFDARWVISVNIAARHFQRADFVARLKGILAEFPDVPPHMLELEILESSALSDIAHVRSIMLDCQALGISFALDDFGTGYSSMSYLKRLPADMLKIDQSFVRNMLVDRDDLHLVSAVIGLAKSFGLGVIAEGVETIEHGAMLMRLGCDLVQGYGIARPMPADDVLPWVASFNTAGVWQAAAQLPPILSLHGEPAGGTAQMPLFIQS
;
A
#
# COMPACT_ATOMS: atom_id res chain seq x y z
N MET A 1 -46.40 -18.21 1.24
CA MET A 1 -45.57 -17.07 1.73
C MET A 1 -44.85 -17.49 3.00
N GLY A 2 -43.53 -17.62 2.94
CA GLY A 2 -42.72 -18.19 4.03
C GLY A 2 -42.64 -17.29 5.27
N THR A 3 -42.29 -17.90 6.39
CA THR A 3 -42.04 -17.30 7.72
C THR A 3 -41.22 -16.00 7.67
N TYR A 4 -40.29 -15.87 6.72
CA TYR A 4 -39.46 -14.67 6.53
C TYR A 4 -40.23 -13.40 6.13
N SER A 5 -41.32 -13.51 5.38
CA SER A 5 -42.13 -12.33 5.00
C SER A 5 -42.88 -11.72 6.19
N ARG A 6 -43.07 -12.49 7.28
CA ARG A 6 -43.77 -12.03 8.49
C ARG A 6 -42.87 -11.23 9.44
N LEU A 7 -41.55 -11.31 9.29
CA LEU A 7 -40.57 -10.58 10.11
C LEU A 7 -40.31 -9.14 9.64
N PHE A 8 -40.62 -8.81 8.38
CA PHE A 8 -40.42 -7.46 7.83
C PHE A 8 -41.34 -6.41 8.46
N PHE A 9 -42.60 -6.76 8.68
CA PHE A 9 -43.60 -5.85 9.22
C PHE A 9 -43.24 -5.33 10.64
N PRO A 10 -42.88 -6.18 11.62
CA PRO A 10 -42.49 -5.68 12.94
C PRO A 10 -41.18 -4.87 12.92
N ILE A 11 -40.20 -5.25 12.08
CA ILE A 11 -38.94 -4.48 11.93
C ILE A 11 -39.22 -3.10 11.35
N PHE A 12 -40.06 -3.02 10.31
CA PHE A 12 -40.48 -1.74 9.72
C PHE A 12 -41.20 -0.86 10.76
N LEU A 13 -42.10 -1.43 11.56
CA LEU A 13 -42.82 -0.68 12.59
C LEU A 13 -41.86 -0.08 13.64
N ILE A 14 -40.87 -0.85 14.10
CA ILE A 14 -39.87 -0.38 15.07
C ILE A 14 -39.04 0.76 14.48
N ILE A 15 -38.54 0.59 13.24
CA ILE A 15 -37.75 1.63 12.56
C ILE A 15 -38.59 2.91 12.40
N ALA A 16 -39.83 2.79 11.95
CA ALA A 16 -40.72 3.94 11.75
C ALA A 16 -40.98 4.72 13.06
N VAL A 17 -41.22 4.02 14.17
CA VAL A 17 -41.45 4.64 15.49
C VAL A 17 -40.19 5.33 16.01
N VAL A 18 -39.04 4.66 15.95
CA VAL A 18 -37.76 5.24 16.44
C VAL A 18 -37.35 6.45 15.62
N VAL A 19 -37.49 6.37 14.29
CA VAL A 19 -37.22 7.50 13.39
C VAL A 19 -38.19 8.65 13.69
N GLY A 20 -39.50 8.39 13.78
CA GLY A 20 -40.48 9.42 14.11
C GLY A 20 -40.17 10.15 15.43
N LEU A 21 -39.83 9.41 16.49
CA LEU A 21 -39.47 9.99 17.78
C LEU A 21 -38.20 10.85 17.69
N ARG A 22 -37.15 10.33 17.04
CA ARG A 22 -35.86 11.02 16.89
C ARG A 22 -36.01 12.33 16.13
N TYR A 23 -36.76 12.35 15.02
CA TYR A 23 -36.96 13.56 14.23
C TYR A 23 -37.82 14.59 14.94
N THR A 24 -38.81 14.15 15.72
CA THR A 24 -39.62 15.06 16.54
C THR A 24 -38.75 15.78 17.58
N LEU A 25 -37.86 15.06 18.26
CA LEU A 25 -36.93 15.65 19.24
C LEU A 25 -35.88 16.53 18.58
N LEU A 26 -35.30 16.10 17.46
CA LEU A 26 -34.33 16.89 16.69
C LEU A 26 -34.95 18.22 16.24
N PHE A 27 -36.14 18.18 15.65
CA PHE A 27 -36.88 19.36 15.23
C PHE A 27 -37.10 20.33 16.39
N GLN A 28 -37.55 19.84 17.55
CA GLN A 28 -37.75 20.69 18.74
C GLN A 28 -36.45 21.33 19.22
N SER A 29 -35.35 20.58 19.26
CA SER A 29 -34.05 21.07 19.75
C SER A 29 -33.43 22.13 18.84
N GLU A 30 -33.41 21.88 17.53
CA GLU A 30 -32.82 22.78 16.54
C GLU A 30 -33.62 24.08 16.44
N THR A 31 -34.95 23.98 16.43
CA THR A 31 -35.83 25.15 16.42
C THR A 31 -35.68 26.00 17.69
N ALA A 32 -35.56 25.38 18.87
CA ALA A 32 -35.34 26.10 20.12
C ALA A 32 -33.98 26.82 20.14
N TYR A 33 -32.92 26.15 19.65
CA TYR A 33 -31.59 26.74 19.55
C TYR A 33 -31.54 27.90 18.54
N ALA A 34 -32.12 27.71 17.35
CA ALA A 34 -32.20 28.73 16.32
C ALA A 34 -32.97 29.96 16.80
N ASN A 35 -34.07 29.78 17.54
CA ASN A 35 -34.86 30.87 18.11
C ASN A 35 -34.09 31.65 19.19
N ALA A 36 -33.41 30.96 20.10
CA ALA A 36 -32.59 31.62 21.13
C ALA A 36 -31.47 32.47 20.51
N ARG A 37 -30.83 31.96 19.44
CA ARG A 37 -29.82 32.70 18.68
C ARG A 37 -30.41 33.91 17.96
N TYR A 38 -31.49 33.70 17.22
CA TYR A 38 -32.17 34.75 16.47
C TYR A 38 -32.60 35.93 17.37
N GLN A 39 -33.10 35.64 18.58
CA GLN A 39 -33.43 36.67 19.57
C GLN A 39 -32.21 37.42 20.12
N LYS A 40 -31.06 36.74 20.24
CA LYS A 40 -29.80 37.30 20.72
C LYS A 40 -29.16 38.20 19.67
N ASP A 41 -29.03 37.72 18.44
CA ASP A 41 -28.43 38.45 17.32
C ASP A 41 -29.22 39.76 17.04
N ALA A 42 -30.56 39.68 17.08
CA ALA A 42 -31.43 40.86 17.01
C ALA A 42 -31.24 41.86 18.18
N GLY A 43 -30.87 41.36 19.37
CA GLY A 43 -30.58 42.19 20.55
C GLY A 43 -29.24 42.91 20.44
N GLU A 44 -28.19 42.20 20.01
CA GLU A 44 -26.85 42.74 19.83
C GLU A 44 -26.81 43.84 18.75
N LEU A 45 -27.52 43.64 17.64
CA LEU A 45 -27.67 44.67 16.60
C LEU A 45 -28.34 45.94 17.13
N GLY A 46 -29.36 45.79 18.00
CA GLY A 46 -30.02 46.91 18.64
C GLY A 46 -29.06 47.74 19.52
N VAL A 47 -28.23 47.07 20.32
CA VAL A 47 -27.20 47.72 21.15
C VAL A 47 -26.13 48.40 20.29
N TYR A 48 -25.74 47.78 19.17
CA TYR A 48 -24.80 48.36 18.22
C TYR A 48 -25.34 49.63 17.57
N LEU A 49 -26.56 49.57 17.03
CA LEU A 49 -27.20 50.72 16.40
C LEU A 49 -27.46 51.84 17.40
N HIS A 50 -27.76 51.53 18.65
CA HIS A 50 -27.80 52.52 19.72
C HIS A 50 -26.47 53.28 19.84
N LYS A 51 -25.32 52.57 19.91
CA LYS A 51 -24.00 53.20 20.02
C LYS A 51 -23.57 53.96 18.77
N ALA A 52 -23.89 53.45 17.57
CA ALA A 52 -23.52 54.06 16.29
C ALA A 52 -24.36 55.32 15.98
N LEU A 53 -25.65 55.29 16.28
CA LEU A 53 -26.57 56.40 15.99
C LEU A 53 -26.54 57.49 17.07
N LEU A 54 -26.20 57.16 18.33
CA LEU A 54 -26.15 58.14 19.43
C LEU A 54 -25.29 59.39 19.10
N PRO A 55 -24.04 59.29 18.63
CA PRO A 55 -23.26 60.47 18.23
C PRO A 55 -23.82 61.15 16.97
N ALA A 56 -24.27 60.38 15.98
CA ALA A 56 -24.84 60.93 14.73
C ALA A 56 -26.16 61.71 14.95
N LEU A 57 -26.92 61.37 16.00
CA LEU A 57 -28.15 62.07 16.39
C LEU A 57 -27.91 63.40 17.14
N THR A 58 -26.70 63.63 17.67
CA THR A 58 -26.34 64.90 18.33
C THR A 58 -26.03 66.03 17.34
N THR A 59 -25.57 65.69 16.13
CA THR A 59 -25.41 66.58 14.97
C THR A 59 -25.98 65.89 13.74
N PRO A 60 -27.30 66.03 13.47
CA PRO A 60 -27.99 65.18 12.50
C PRO A 60 -27.53 65.48 11.07
N ASP A 61 -26.63 64.65 10.54
CA ASP A 61 -26.38 64.50 9.11
C ASP A 61 -27.22 63.36 8.55
N ARG A 62 -28.18 63.71 7.69
CA ARG A 62 -29.13 62.75 7.11
C ARG A 62 -28.44 61.68 6.27
N ALA A 63 -27.36 62.02 5.57
CA ALA A 63 -26.62 61.06 4.73
C ALA A 63 -25.85 60.04 5.58
N ALA A 64 -25.27 60.47 6.69
CA ALA A 64 -24.60 59.59 7.63
C ALA A 64 -25.59 58.62 8.31
N LEU A 65 -26.76 59.10 8.73
CA LEU A 65 -27.81 58.26 9.33
C LEU A 65 -28.34 57.22 8.33
N ASP A 66 -28.58 57.62 7.07
CA ASP A 66 -29.02 56.71 6.02
C ASP A 66 -27.97 55.63 5.70
N ASN A 67 -26.70 56.01 5.62
CA ASN A 67 -25.60 55.05 5.41
C ASN A 67 -25.44 54.07 6.58
N ILE A 68 -25.66 54.49 7.84
CA ILE A 68 -25.61 53.58 9.00
C ILE A 68 -26.76 52.57 8.94
N LEU A 69 -27.96 53.01 8.58
CA LEU A 69 -29.14 52.14 8.46
C LEU A 69 -29.03 51.18 7.27
N ALA A 70 -28.58 51.68 6.11
CA ALA A 70 -28.30 50.86 4.93
C ALA A 70 -27.17 49.85 5.17
N GLY A 71 -26.12 50.26 5.88
CA GLY A 71 -25.04 49.38 6.30
C GLY A 71 -25.52 48.26 7.23
N ALA A 72 -26.42 48.56 8.18
CA ALA A 72 -27.00 47.56 9.07
C ALA A 72 -27.83 46.50 8.32
N LEU A 73 -28.56 46.91 7.28
CA LEU A 73 -29.25 45.98 6.37
C LEU A 73 -28.26 45.14 5.55
N LEU A 74 -27.10 45.67 5.17
CA LEU A 74 -26.08 44.85 4.49
C LEU A 74 -25.38 43.87 5.45
N LEU A 75 -25.31 44.19 6.74
CA LEU A 75 -24.62 43.42 7.77
C LEU A 75 -25.44 42.25 8.33
N GLU A 76 -26.74 42.44 8.54
CA GLU A 76 -27.62 41.43 9.14
C GLU A 76 -28.69 40.98 8.15
N ALA A 77 -28.48 39.82 7.54
CA ALA A 77 -29.32 39.28 6.46
C ALA A 77 -30.80 39.09 6.85
N ASP A 78 -31.10 38.82 8.13
CA ASP A 78 -32.47 38.68 8.64
C ASP A 78 -33.17 40.03 8.91
N LEU A 79 -32.44 41.16 8.90
CA LEU A 79 -33.03 42.49 9.02
C LEU A 79 -33.64 42.89 7.68
N VAL A 80 -34.96 43.15 7.66
CA VAL A 80 -35.72 43.50 6.46
C VAL A 80 -35.99 45.00 6.39
N ALA A 81 -36.24 45.63 7.55
CA ALA A 81 -36.48 47.05 7.64
C ALA A 81 -35.85 47.64 8.91
N ALA A 82 -35.29 48.84 8.79
CA ALA A 82 -34.85 49.65 9.90
C ALA A 82 -35.46 51.04 9.78
N ARG A 83 -36.31 51.40 10.74
CA ARG A 83 -37.00 52.69 10.78
C ARG A 83 -36.55 53.49 11.98
N LEU A 84 -36.01 54.68 11.74
CA LEU A 84 -35.57 55.62 12.76
C LEU A 84 -36.48 56.85 12.75
N ASP A 85 -37.21 57.07 13.84
CA ASP A 85 -37.99 58.28 14.09
C ASP A 85 -37.21 59.19 15.07
N TYR A 86 -36.88 60.42 14.68
CA TYR A 86 -36.11 61.37 15.48
C TYR A 86 -36.66 62.80 15.31
N ALA A 87 -36.20 63.76 16.13
CA ALA A 87 -36.74 65.12 16.14
C ALA A 87 -36.65 65.86 14.78
N GLY A 88 -35.76 65.43 13.88
CA GLY A 88 -35.57 66.00 12.53
C GLY A 88 -36.34 65.29 11.42
N GLY A 89 -37.10 64.22 11.71
CA GLY A 89 -37.90 63.49 10.72
C GLY A 89 -37.92 61.96 10.95
N HIS A 90 -38.37 61.22 9.94
CA HIS A 90 -38.31 59.77 9.90
C HIS A 90 -37.40 59.32 8.74
N LEU A 91 -36.60 58.29 8.99
CA LEU A 91 -35.80 57.59 7.99
C LEU A 91 -36.17 56.12 8.03
N GLU A 92 -36.38 55.53 6.86
CA GLU A 92 -36.70 54.11 6.73
C GLU A 92 -35.81 53.52 5.64
N ALA A 93 -35.00 52.55 6.04
CA ALA A 93 -34.20 51.77 5.13
C ALA A 93 -34.86 50.39 4.99
N LEU A 94 -35.11 49.99 3.75
CA LEU A 94 -35.74 48.72 3.38
C LEU A 94 -34.73 47.88 2.59
N ARG A 95 -34.64 46.60 2.91
CA ARG A 95 -33.87 45.66 2.10
C ARG A 95 -34.55 45.50 0.73
N SER A 96 -33.79 45.72 -0.34
CA SER A 96 -34.30 45.65 -1.73
C SER A 96 -34.63 44.22 -2.21
N ALA A 97 -34.02 43.19 -1.62
CA ALA A 97 -34.33 41.79 -1.88
C ALA A 97 -33.95 40.91 -0.67
N ALA A 98 -34.90 40.12 -0.15
CA ALA A 98 -34.60 39.09 0.85
C ALA A 98 -33.80 37.95 0.18
N PRO A 99 -32.85 37.32 0.90
CA PRO A 99 -32.18 36.12 0.39
C PRO A 99 -33.24 35.04 0.06
N PRO A 100 -33.10 34.32 -1.06
CA PRO A 100 -34.06 33.29 -1.42
C PRO A 100 -34.09 32.21 -0.33
N PRO A 101 -35.27 31.79 0.13
CA PRO A 101 -35.37 30.80 1.18
C PRO A 101 -34.83 29.46 0.68
N ASP A 102 -33.81 28.94 1.37
CA ASP A 102 -33.30 27.58 1.15
C ASP A 102 -34.13 26.56 1.97
N TYR A 103 -35.46 26.64 1.86
CA TYR A 103 -36.42 25.71 2.47
C TYR A 103 -37.78 25.79 1.74
N PRO A 104 -38.58 24.72 1.72
CA PRO A 104 -39.88 24.73 1.05
C PRO A 104 -40.94 25.49 1.85
N ASP A 105 -41.91 26.10 1.16
CA ASP A 105 -42.90 27.01 1.77
C ASP A 105 -43.72 26.39 2.91
N TRP A 106 -44.01 25.08 2.82
CA TRP A 106 -44.74 24.36 3.87
C TRP A 106 -43.97 24.28 5.19
N PHE A 107 -42.64 24.38 5.15
CA PHE A 107 -41.77 24.27 6.33
C PHE A 107 -41.94 25.47 7.27
N ARG A 108 -42.23 26.66 6.71
CA ARG A 108 -42.52 27.87 7.48
C ARG A 108 -43.72 27.70 8.43
N ASN A 109 -44.66 26.82 8.08
CA ASN A 109 -45.96 26.68 8.77
C ASN A 109 -46.00 25.56 9.83
N LEU A 110 -44.94 24.75 9.97
CA LEU A 110 -44.85 23.65 10.96
C LEU A 110 -44.40 24.09 12.38
N ASP A 111 -44.27 25.41 12.57
CA ASP A 111 -44.00 26.17 13.80
C ASP A 111 -42.53 26.32 14.26
N GLY A 112 -42.24 27.49 14.84
CA GLY A 112 -41.05 27.76 15.68
C GLY A 112 -40.51 29.19 15.71
N LEU A 113 -40.37 29.84 14.57
CA LEU A 113 -39.64 31.12 14.44
C LEU A 113 -40.57 32.20 13.88
N GLN A 114 -40.95 33.14 14.73
CA GLN A 114 -41.81 34.26 14.36
C GLN A 114 -40.97 35.49 14.01
N PRO A 115 -41.43 36.37 13.09
CA PRO A 115 -40.81 37.66 12.87
C PRO A 115 -40.64 38.44 14.18
N ILE A 116 -39.50 39.08 14.36
CA ILE A 116 -39.21 39.86 15.57
C ILE A 116 -39.21 41.34 15.19
N ASN A 117 -40.01 42.14 15.90
CA ASN A 117 -39.92 43.59 15.86
C ASN A 117 -39.29 44.07 17.16
N ARG A 118 -38.10 44.68 17.07
CA ARG A 118 -37.40 45.26 18.22
C ARG A 118 -37.45 46.77 18.14
N THR A 119 -37.88 47.42 19.21
CA THR A 119 -37.80 48.88 19.34
C THR A 119 -36.67 49.23 20.30
N VAL A 120 -35.76 50.11 19.86
CA VAL A 120 -34.62 50.61 20.64
C VAL A 120 -34.77 52.12 20.78
N TYR A 121 -34.75 52.62 22.00
CA TYR A 121 -34.79 54.06 22.28
C TYR A 121 -33.37 54.63 22.33
N ILE A 122 -33.14 55.75 21.64
CA ILE A 122 -31.83 56.42 21.55
C ILE A 122 -32.05 57.89 21.88
N GLY A 123 -31.96 58.25 23.17
CA GLY A 123 -32.34 59.58 23.64
C GLY A 123 -33.82 59.86 23.38
N ASN A 124 -34.12 60.88 22.57
CA ASN A 124 -35.49 61.24 22.15
C ASN A 124 -35.92 60.61 20.81
N ALA A 125 -35.11 59.71 20.24
CA ALA A 125 -35.40 58.99 18.99
C ALA A 125 -35.82 57.54 19.27
N SER A 126 -36.63 56.97 18.38
CA SER A 126 -37.03 55.56 18.40
C SER A 126 -36.59 54.85 17.12
N LEU A 127 -35.88 53.74 17.27
CA LEU A 127 -35.47 52.86 16.19
C LEU A 127 -36.27 51.57 16.23
N VAL A 128 -37.03 51.27 15.18
CA VAL A 128 -37.76 50.02 14.98
C VAL A 128 -37.00 49.15 13.98
N LEU A 129 -36.63 47.95 14.41
CA LEU A 129 -35.94 46.94 13.61
C LEU A 129 -36.90 45.77 13.37
N ALA A 130 -37.18 45.48 12.11
CA ALA A 130 -38.03 44.36 11.69
C ALA A 130 -37.17 43.23 11.13
N PHE A 131 -37.23 42.08 11.78
CA PHE A 131 -36.48 40.88 11.42
C PHE A 131 -37.42 39.80 10.89
N GLU A 132 -37.02 39.15 9.79
CA GLU A 132 -37.64 37.92 9.29
C GLU A 132 -36.68 36.73 9.49
N PRO A 133 -37.14 35.58 10.00
CA PRO A 133 -36.28 34.46 10.37
C PRO A 133 -35.88 33.60 9.16
N THR A 134 -35.38 34.22 8.08
CA THR A 134 -35.04 33.52 6.84
C THR A 134 -33.83 32.59 7.01
N LEU A 135 -32.71 33.07 7.57
CA LEU A 135 -31.52 32.26 7.78
C LEU A 135 -31.70 31.21 8.90
N PRO A 136 -32.32 31.53 10.05
CA PRO A 136 -32.61 30.53 11.08
C PRO A 136 -33.46 29.37 10.56
N LEU A 137 -34.49 29.64 9.75
CA LEU A 137 -35.31 28.60 9.14
C LEU A 137 -34.53 27.77 8.11
N SER A 138 -33.71 28.41 7.27
CA SER A 138 -32.80 27.72 6.35
C SER A 138 -31.78 26.84 7.06
N GLN A 139 -31.31 27.24 8.25
CA GLN A 139 -30.40 26.43 9.06
C GLN A 139 -31.11 25.18 9.61
N VAL A 140 -32.29 25.33 10.23
CA VAL A 140 -33.05 24.19 10.77
C VAL A 140 -33.44 23.22 9.64
N TRP A 141 -33.86 23.74 8.48
CA TRP A 141 -34.17 22.92 7.31
C TRP A 141 -32.97 22.12 6.82
N ARG A 142 -31.80 22.76 6.65
CA ARG A 142 -30.57 22.07 6.22
C ARG A 142 -30.18 20.95 7.18
N THR A 143 -30.20 21.21 8.49
CA THR A 143 -29.88 20.19 9.50
C THR A 143 -30.83 19.00 9.43
N LEU A 144 -32.14 19.25 9.32
CA LEU A 144 -33.15 18.18 9.19
C LEU A 144 -33.00 17.40 7.88
N HIS A 145 -32.74 18.09 6.77
CA HIS A 145 -32.55 17.47 5.47
C HIS A 145 -31.29 16.60 5.44
N GLN A 146 -30.17 17.11 5.95
CA GLN A 146 -28.94 16.33 6.08
C GLN A 146 -29.13 15.10 6.96
N GLN A 147 -29.74 15.24 8.14
CA GLN A 147 -30.05 14.09 8.99
C GLN A 147 -30.98 13.09 8.28
N ALA A 148 -31.99 13.58 7.54
CA ALA A 148 -32.94 12.76 6.78
C ALA A 148 -32.23 11.92 5.72
N THR A 149 -31.30 12.52 4.97
CA THR A 149 -30.50 11.78 3.98
C THR A 149 -29.64 10.71 4.64
N ILE A 150 -28.94 11.02 5.74
CA ILE A 150 -28.14 10.05 6.50
C ILE A 150 -29.01 8.91 7.02
N SER A 151 -30.19 9.24 7.55
CA SER A 151 -31.13 8.24 8.09
C SER A 151 -31.71 7.35 6.99
N LEU A 152 -32.02 7.91 5.81
CA LEU A 152 -32.46 7.14 4.64
C LEU A 152 -31.38 6.15 4.22
N VAL A 153 -30.12 6.60 4.11
CA VAL A 153 -28.99 5.73 3.78
C VAL A 153 -28.83 4.60 4.78
N ASN A 154 -28.87 4.90 6.09
CA ASN A 154 -28.77 3.88 7.13
C ASN A 154 -29.92 2.87 7.07
N ILE A 155 -31.15 3.33 6.86
CA ILE A 155 -32.34 2.47 6.71
C ILE A 155 -32.19 1.60 5.45
N SER A 156 -31.76 2.16 4.33
CA SER A 156 -31.48 1.42 3.09
C SER A 156 -30.40 0.35 3.29
N ILE A 157 -29.33 0.65 4.03
CA ILE A 157 -28.29 -0.33 4.37
C ILE A 157 -28.87 -1.46 5.21
N ILE A 158 -29.66 -1.15 6.24
CA ILE A 158 -30.31 -2.16 7.08
C ILE A 158 -31.20 -3.08 6.23
N TYR A 159 -32.03 -2.52 5.35
CA TYR A 159 -32.88 -3.32 4.45
C TYR A 159 -32.08 -4.11 3.41
N ALA A 160 -31.00 -3.56 2.87
CA ALA A 160 -30.12 -4.25 1.94
C ALA A 160 -29.43 -5.44 2.62
N LEU A 161 -28.88 -5.26 3.83
CA LEU A 161 -28.29 -6.33 4.62
C LEU A 161 -29.31 -7.41 4.96
N LEU A 162 -30.51 -7.03 5.40
CA LEU A 162 -31.59 -7.98 5.69
C LEU A 162 -32.00 -8.75 4.41
N GLY A 163 -32.08 -8.06 3.27
CA GLY A 163 -32.33 -8.65 1.96
C GLY A 163 -31.26 -9.64 1.53
N ILE A 164 -29.98 -9.30 1.69
CA ILE A 164 -28.83 -10.19 1.40
C ILE A 164 -28.89 -11.44 2.28
N ILE A 165 -29.16 -11.29 3.58
CA ILE A 165 -29.26 -12.42 4.52
C ILE A 165 -30.40 -13.37 4.09
N ILE A 166 -31.57 -12.82 3.75
CA ILE A 166 -32.71 -13.62 3.32
C ILE A 166 -32.46 -14.30 1.97
N PHE A 167 -31.88 -13.58 1.01
CA PHE A 167 -31.52 -14.13 -0.30
C PHE A 167 -30.48 -15.25 -0.17
N ALA A 168 -29.46 -15.06 0.67
CA ALA A 168 -28.46 -16.09 0.95
C ALA A 168 -29.10 -17.35 1.55
N ASN A 169 -30.00 -17.18 2.53
CA ASN A 169 -30.70 -18.30 3.17
C ASN A 169 -31.68 -19.01 2.23
N GLN A 170 -32.42 -18.28 1.39
CA GLN A 170 -33.32 -18.87 0.39
C GLN A 170 -32.55 -19.67 -0.67
N ARG A 171 -31.47 -19.11 -1.19
CA ARG A 171 -30.63 -19.76 -2.20
C ARG A 171 -29.97 -21.03 -1.64
N MET A 172 -29.58 -20.99 -0.37
CA MET A 172 -29.08 -22.19 0.31
C MET A 172 -30.16 -23.27 0.41
N LEU A 173 -31.37 -22.92 0.88
CA LEU A 173 -32.48 -23.88 1.00
C LEU A 173 -32.86 -24.50 -0.35
N GLN A 174 -32.94 -23.70 -1.41
CA GLN A 174 -33.21 -24.20 -2.77
C GLN A 174 -32.16 -25.21 -3.24
N ARG A 175 -30.86 -24.92 -3.05
CA ARG A 175 -29.78 -25.84 -3.41
C ARG A 175 -29.86 -27.16 -2.65
N VAL A 176 -30.19 -27.12 -1.36
CA VAL A 176 -30.39 -28.33 -0.54
C VAL A 176 -31.56 -29.14 -1.09
N THR A 177 -32.68 -28.50 -1.41
CA THR A 177 -33.84 -29.17 -2.01
C THR A 177 -33.51 -29.81 -3.35
N GLU A 178 -32.92 -29.07 -4.30
CA GLU A 178 -32.55 -29.58 -5.63
C GLU A 178 -31.58 -30.76 -5.56
N THR A 179 -30.55 -30.65 -4.73
CA THR A 179 -29.52 -31.70 -4.59
C THR A 179 -30.09 -32.95 -3.94
N THR A 180 -30.96 -32.79 -2.94
CA THR A 180 -31.66 -33.93 -2.31
C THR A 180 -32.57 -34.62 -3.32
N THR A 181 -33.29 -33.86 -4.15
CA THR A 181 -34.17 -34.41 -5.19
C THR A 181 -33.39 -35.18 -6.26
N ARG A 182 -32.24 -34.65 -6.71
CA ARG A 182 -31.35 -35.35 -7.67
C ARG A 182 -30.78 -36.64 -7.09
N PHE A 183 -30.36 -36.61 -5.82
CA PHE A 183 -29.86 -37.79 -5.13
C PHE A 183 -30.94 -38.89 -5.01
N GLN A 184 -32.19 -38.51 -4.75
CA GLN A 184 -33.34 -39.43 -4.74
C GLN A 184 -33.62 -40.04 -6.13
N ASN A 185 -33.32 -39.32 -7.21
CA ASN A 185 -33.55 -39.77 -8.60
C ASN A 185 -32.40 -40.60 -9.20
N GLY A 186 -31.46 -41.10 -8.39
CA GLY A 186 -30.41 -42.03 -8.82
C GLY A 186 -29.05 -41.38 -9.14
N ASP A 187 -28.92 -40.06 -9.04
CA ASP A 187 -27.64 -39.37 -9.16
C ASP A 187 -26.87 -39.40 -7.82
N HIS A 188 -26.27 -40.56 -7.53
CA HIS A 188 -25.54 -40.78 -6.28
C HIS A 188 -24.18 -40.07 -6.22
N GLY A 189 -23.74 -39.47 -7.33
CA GLY A 189 -22.52 -38.65 -7.41
C GLY A 189 -22.74 -37.20 -6.97
N VAL A 190 -23.99 -36.76 -6.84
CA VAL A 190 -24.29 -35.36 -6.50
C VAL A 190 -23.76 -34.99 -5.11
N ARG A 191 -23.22 -33.78 -4.98
CA ARG A 191 -22.67 -33.24 -3.73
C ARG A 191 -23.13 -31.80 -3.51
N LEU A 192 -23.38 -31.45 -2.25
CA LEU A 192 -23.59 -30.09 -1.83
C LEU A 192 -22.24 -29.37 -1.72
N LEU A 193 -22.15 -28.17 -2.27
CA LEU A 193 -20.98 -27.30 -2.08
C LEU A 193 -20.88 -26.87 -0.61
N VAL A 194 -19.74 -27.15 0.03
CA VAL A 194 -19.47 -26.77 1.43
C VAL A 194 -19.08 -25.30 1.50
N ARG A 195 -20.06 -24.40 1.29
CA ARG A 195 -19.89 -22.94 1.36
C ARG A 195 -21.11 -22.31 2.05
N GLY A 196 -20.89 -21.20 2.76
CA GLY A 196 -21.95 -20.47 3.48
C GLY A 196 -21.71 -20.41 4.98
N THR A 197 -22.78 -20.17 5.76
CA THR A 197 -22.72 -20.06 7.23
C THR A 197 -22.21 -21.37 7.87
N PRO A 198 -21.74 -21.35 9.13
CA PRO A 198 -21.29 -22.55 9.84
C PRO A 198 -22.32 -23.70 9.79
N GLU A 199 -23.59 -23.38 9.96
CA GLU A 199 -24.72 -24.32 9.90
C GLU A 199 -24.87 -24.91 8.49
N ALA A 200 -24.69 -24.08 7.46
CA ALA A 200 -24.76 -24.51 6.07
C ALA A 200 -23.64 -25.48 5.69
N ARG A 201 -22.42 -25.21 6.16
CA ARG A 201 -21.28 -26.10 5.96
C ARG A 201 -21.50 -27.43 6.67
N MET A 202 -22.03 -27.41 7.89
CA MET A 202 -22.33 -28.63 8.64
C MET A 202 -23.37 -29.50 7.91
N LEU A 203 -24.45 -28.91 7.41
CA LEU A 203 -25.47 -29.62 6.61
C LEU A 203 -24.91 -30.18 5.29
N ALA A 204 -24.06 -29.42 4.59
CA ALA A 204 -23.43 -29.88 3.36
C ALA A 204 -22.48 -31.06 3.61
N VAL A 205 -21.69 -31.01 4.68
CA VAL A 205 -20.76 -32.07 5.08
C VAL A 205 -21.51 -33.35 5.44
N THR A 206 -22.58 -33.25 6.25
CA THR A 206 -23.37 -34.43 6.64
C THR A 206 -24.05 -35.09 5.44
N PHE A 207 -24.64 -34.30 4.54
CA PHE A 207 -25.22 -34.81 3.29
C PHE A 207 -24.17 -35.47 2.39
N ASN A 208 -23.01 -34.84 2.18
CA ASN A 208 -21.94 -35.38 1.32
C ASN A 208 -21.38 -36.70 1.85
N ASN A 209 -21.20 -36.82 3.16
CA ASN A 209 -20.75 -38.05 3.81
C ASN A 209 -21.74 -39.21 3.59
N MET A 210 -23.04 -38.93 3.70
CA MET A 210 -24.09 -39.91 3.40
C MET A 210 -24.03 -40.32 1.91
N ALA A 211 -23.97 -39.35 0.99
CA ALA A 211 -23.95 -39.61 -0.44
C ALA A 211 -22.73 -40.43 -0.90
N GLN A 212 -21.55 -40.16 -0.31
CA GLN A 212 -20.31 -40.91 -0.58
C GLN A 212 -20.41 -42.38 -0.17
N ARG A 213 -21.01 -42.68 0.98
CA ARG A 213 -21.19 -44.07 1.44
C ARG A 213 -22.11 -44.85 0.49
N VAL A 214 -23.18 -44.22 0.02
CA VAL A 214 -24.12 -44.85 -0.93
C VAL A 214 -23.46 -45.11 -2.29
N GLN A 215 -22.74 -44.13 -2.84
CA GLN A 215 -22.04 -44.28 -4.12
C GLN A 215 -20.99 -45.40 -4.09
N ALA A 216 -20.22 -45.50 -3.00
CA ALA A 216 -19.22 -46.56 -2.84
C ALA A 216 -19.85 -47.97 -2.84
N LEU A 217 -21.07 -48.10 -2.33
CA LEU A 217 -21.81 -49.36 -2.34
C LEU A 217 -22.23 -49.76 -3.77
N VAL A 218 -22.76 -48.81 -4.53
CA VAL A 218 -23.21 -49.01 -5.92
C VAL A 218 -22.03 -49.38 -6.84
N HIS A 219 -20.90 -48.68 -6.69
CA HIS A 219 -19.70 -48.94 -7.51
C HIS A 219 -19.10 -50.32 -7.25
N LYS A 220 -19.09 -50.78 -5.99
CA LYS A 220 -18.64 -52.14 -5.64
C LYS A 220 -19.48 -53.24 -6.32
N LEU A 221 -20.79 -53.03 -6.43
CA LEU A 221 -21.68 -53.97 -7.11
C LEU A 221 -21.41 -54.03 -8.63
N GLN A 222 -21.16 -52.89 -9.28
CA GLN A 222 -20.89 -52.83 -10.73
C GLN A 222 -19.53 -53.43 -11.11
N GLN A 223 -18.48 -53.20 -10.32
CA GLN A 223 -17.16 -53.78 -10.57
C GLN A 223 -17.15 -55.32 -10.47
N SER A 224 -17.99 -55.89 -9.61
CA SER A 224 -18.13 -57.35 -9.50
C SER A 224 -18.67 -57.98 -10.79
N GLN A 225 -19.59 -57.31 -11.50
CA GLN A 225 -20.15 -57.81 -12.76
C GLN A 225 -19.17 -57.72 -13.94
N HIS A 226 -18.39 -56.64 -14.05
CA HIS A 226 -17.52 -56.42 -15.23
C HIS A 226 -16.30 -57.36 -15.25
N LYS A 227 -15.78 -57.71 -14.07
CA LYS A 227 -14.63 -58.62 -13.92
C LYS A 227 -14.93 -60.04 -14.43
N LEU A 228 -16.21 -60.43 -14.44
CA LEU A 228 -16.65 -61.74 -14.91
C LEU A 228 -16.72 -61.82 -16.45
N SER A 229 -16.89 -60.69 -17.15
CA SER A 229 -17.01 -60.67 -18.62
C SER A 229 -15.67 -60.65 -19.35
N GLU A 230 -14.64 -60.00 -18.79
CA GLU A 230 -13.32 -59.86 -19.46
C GLU A 230 -12.52 -61.17 -19.49
N GLN A 231 -12.69 -62.04 -18.49
CA GLN A 231 -12.00 -63.33 -18.44
C GLN A 231 -12.40 -64.28 -19.58
N LEU A 232 -13.54 -64.04 -20.24
CA LEU A 232 -14.03 -64.91 -21.31
C LEU A 232 -13.45 -64.56 -22.69
N ALA A 233 -12.98 -63.32 -22.90
CA ALA A 233 -12.57 -62.82 -24.21
C ALA A 233 -11.07 -63.02 -24.52
N GLN A 234 -10.21 -62.99 -23.51
CA GLN A 234 -8.74 -63.00 -23.69
C GLN A 234 -8.17 -64.36 -24.15
N THR A 235 -8.91 -65.44 -24.02
CA THR A 235 -8.42 -66.80 -24.30
C THR A 235 -8.38 -67.13 -25.80
N LEU A 236 -9.04 -66.34 -26.66
CA LEU A 236 -9.26 -66.69 -28.07
C LEU A 236 -8.31 -66.00 -29.08
N GLU A 237 -7.73 -64.84 -28.78
CA GLU A 237 -6.93 -64.07 -29.74
C GLU A 237 -5.42 -64.38 -29.75
N ALA A 238 -4.89 -65.00 -28.69
CA ALA A 238 -3.45 -65.24 -28.55
C ALA A 238 -2.87 -66.29 -29.52
N GLN A 239 -3.71 -67.04 -30.24
CA GLN A 239 -3.26 -68.16 -31.09
C GLN A 239 -2.80 -67.78 -32.51
N ALA A 240 -3.03 -66.54 -32.99
CA ALA A 240 -2.93 -66.25 -34.43
C ALA A 240 -1.66 -65.49 -34.91
N LEU A 241 -0.89 -64.82 -34.05
CA LEU A 241 0.13 -63.83 -34.49
C LEU A 241 1.59 -64.32 -34.55
N LEU A 242 1.87 -65.59 -34.25
CA LEU A 242 3.23 -66.07 -33.97
C LEU A 242 4.07 -66.46 -35.21
N GLN A 243 3.55 -66.33 -36.43
CA GLN A 243 4.13 -67.01 -37.60
C GLN A 243 5.00 -66.13 -38.52
N VAL A 244 5.02 -64.81 -38.34
CA VAL A 244 5.63 -63.86 -39.30
C VAL A 244 7.03 -63.33 -38.89
N GLU A 245 7.43 -63.44 -37.62
CA GLU A 245 8.65 -62.78 -37.10
C GLU A 245 9.98 -63.53 -37.38
N LYS A 246 9.96 -64.74 -37.96
CA LYS A 246 11.11 -65.66 -37.95
C LYS A 246 12.26 -65.32 -38.91
N GLU A 247 12.05 -64.55 -39.98
CA GLU A 247 13.06 -64.37 -41.04
C GLU A 247 14.07 -63.22 -40.82
N ARG A 248 13.86 -62.34 -39.83
CA ARG A 248 14.70 -61.13 -39.65
C ARG A 248 15.92 -61.31 -38.74
N ILE A 249 16.09 -62.48 -38.12
CA ILE A 249 16.99 -62.69 -36.97
C ILE A 249 18.44 -63.01 -37.38
N GLU A 250 18.67 -63.65 -38.53
CA GLU A 250 19.98 -64.22 -38.88
C GLU A 250 21.04 -63.20 -39.33
N VAL A 251 20.64 -62.03 -39.84
CA VAL A 251 21.59 -61.01 -40.36
C VAL A 251 22.15 -60.10 -39.25
N THR A 252 21.50 -60.05 -38.09
CA THR A 252 21.82 -59.07 -37.02
C THR A 252 22.97 -59.51 -36.09
N LEU A 253 23.33 -60.81 -36.09
CA LEU A 253 24.25 -61.38 -35.09
C LEU A 253 25.75 -61.09 -35.36
N ALA A 254 26.14 -60.69 -36.57
CA ALA A 254 27.54 -60.49 -36.95
C ALA A 254 28.09 -59.08 -36.69
N SER A 255 27.29 -58.15 -36.16
CA SER A 255 27.67 -56.72 -36.00
C SER A 255 27.62 -56.22 -34.54
N ILE A 256 27.59 -57.13 -33.57
CA ILE A 256 27.27 -56.81 -32.18
C ILE A 256 28.57 -56.56 -31.38
N GLY A 257 28.74 -55.34 -30.86
CA GLY A 257 29.84 -54.92 -29.98
C GLY A 257 29.74 -55.41 -28.53
N ASP A 258 29.04 -56.53 -28.29
CA ASP A 258 28.86 -57.14 -26.97
C ASP A 258 29.71 -58.42 -26.88
N ALA A 259 30.14 -58.78 -25.67
CA ALA A 259 30.87 -60.00 -25.38
C ALA A 259 29.93 -61.21 -25.48
N VAL A 260 30.21 -62.17 -26.36
CA VAL A 260 29.40 -63.37 -26.57
C VAL A 260 30.20 -64.60 -26.15
N ILE A 261 29.63 -65.38 -25.25
CA ILE A 261 30.19 -66.64 -24.73
C ILE A 261 29.17 -67.75 -24.97
N THR A 262 29.56 -68.82 -25.66
CA THR A 262 28.72 -70.01 -25.79
C THR A 262 29.27 -71.15 -24.93
N THR A 263 28.40 -72.03 -24.46
CA THR A 263 28.77 -73.20 -23.64
C THR A 263 28.15 -74.49 -24.15
N ASP A 264 28.73 -75.62 -23.80
CA ASP A 264 28.14 -76.95 -23.95
C ASP A 264 27.08 -77.26 -22.85
N LEU A 265 26.54 -78.48 -22.88
CA LEU A 265 25.54 -78.97 -21.92
C LEU A 265 26.05 -79.13 -20.49
N ASN A 266 27.37 -79.18 -20.30
CA ASN A 266 28.01 -79.29 -18.99
C ASN A 266 28.45 -77.91 -18.47
N GLY A 267 28.11 -76.82 -19.17
CA GLY A 267 28.47 -75.46 -18.80
C GLY A 267 29.94 -75.11 -19.08
N LYS A 268 30.62 -75.90 -19.92
CA LYS A 268 31.99 -75.60 -20.38
C LYS A 268 31.95 -74.69 -21.58
N ILE A 269 32.86 -73.73 -21.64
CA ILE A 269 32.92 -72.72 -22.71
C ILE A 269 33.27 -73.41 -24.04
N ALA A 270 32.42 -73.20 -25.05
CA ALA A 270 32.55 -73.75 -26.38
C ALA A 270 33.22 -72.75 -27.34
N THR A 271 32.77 -71.49 -27.33
CA THR A 271 33.36 -70.37 -28.08
C THR A 271 33.22 -69.06 -27.30
N VAL A 272 34.13 -68.12 -27.55
CA VAL A 272 34.04 -66.72 -27.10
C VAL A 272 34.40 -65.82 -28.28
N ASN A 273 33.76 -64.65 -28.39
CA ASN A 273 34.17 -63.65 -29.39
C ASN A 273 35.28 -62.73 -28.83
N ASP A 274 35.90 -61.94 -29.70
CA ASP A 274 37.00 -61.01 -29.35
C ASP A 274 36.65 -60.07 -28.19
N VAL A 275 35.40 -59.61 -28.12
CA VAL A 275 34.92 -58.71 -27.04
C VAL A 275 34.85 -59.46 -25.70
N ALA A 276 34.49 -60.75 -25.70
CA ALA A 276 34.49 -61.59 -24.51
C ALA A 276 35.91 -61.96 -24.02
N GLU A 277 36.88 -62.08 -24.93
CA GLU A 277 38.29 -62.26 -24.54
C GLU A 277 38.80 -61.04 -23.76
N GLN A 278 38.50 -59.83 -24.25
CA GLN A 278 38.86 -58.57 -23.59
C GLN A 278 38.17 -58.41 -22.23
N LEU A 279 36.88 -58.73 -22.14
CA LEU A 279 36.10 -58.60 -20.90
C LEU A 279 36.57 -59.56 -19.80
N THR A 280 36.93 -60.79 -20.17
CA THR A 280 37.28 -61.85 -19.20
C THR A 280 38.78 -61.96 -18.92
N GLY A 281 39.62 -61.50 -19.83
CA GLY A 281 41.08 -61.64 -19.77
C GLY A 281 41.58 -63.04 -20.14
N TRP A 282 40.76 -63.84 -20.82
CA TRP A 282 41.09 -65.18 -21.31
C TRP A 282 40.92 -65.26 -22.82
N SER A 283 41.94 -65.74 -23.54
CA SER A 283 41.81 -66.06 -24.97
C SER A 283 40.92 -67.29 -25.18
N GLU A 284 40.27 -67.39 -26.33
CA GLU A 284 39.40 -68.50 -26.70
C GLU A 284 40.13 -69.84 -26.57
N ALA A 285 41.39 -69.90 -27.04
CA ALA A 285 42.21 -71.10 -26.96
C ALA A 285 42.44 -71.60 -25.52
N CYS A 286 42.47 -70.70 -24.54
CA CYS A 286 42.63 -71.04 -23.13
C CYS A 286 41.29 -71.22 -22.41
N ALA A 287 40.26 -70.44 -22.76
CA ALA A 287 38.94 -70.50 -22.14
C ALA A 287 38.15 -71.74 -22.57
N ARG A 288 38.39 -72.27 -23.77
CA ARG A 288 37.66 -73.41 -24.33
C ARG A 288 37.80 -74.65 -23.46
N GLY A 289 36.66 -75.24 -23.07
CA GLY A 289 36.60 -76.42 -22.21
C GLY A 289 36.71 -76.12 -20.71
N MET A 290 36.98 -74.87 -20.31
CA MET A 290 36.91 -74.43 -18.91
C MET A 290 35.46 -74.17 -18.48
N GLU A 291 35.19 -74.24 -17.18
CA GLU A 291 33.89 -73.86 -16.64
C GLU A 291 33.79 -72.34 -16.47
N LEU A 292 32.59 -71.77 -16.67
CA LEU A 292 32.36 -70.32 -16.61
C LEU A 292 32.92 -69.64 -15.35
N HIS A 293 32.78 -70.30 -14.19
CA HIS A 293 33.24 -69.77 -12.90
C HIS A 293 34.76 -69.70 -12.75
N GLN A 294 35.52 -70.41 -13.61
CA GLN A 294 36.97 -70.38 -13.65
C GLN A 294 37.48 -69.20 -14.50
N VAL A 295 36.64 -68.70 -15.42
CA VAL A 295 36.96 -67.62 -16.34
C VAL A 295 36.55 -66.26 -15.77
N PHE A 296 35.39 -66.17 -15.10
CA PHE A 296 34.92 -64.95 -14.42
C PHE A 296 34.02 -65.26 -13.22
N VAL A 297 33.86 -64.29 -12.32
CA VAL A 297 32.98 -64.40 -11.14
C VAL A 297 32.02 -63.21 -11.09
N LEU A 298 30.72 -63.45 -10.89
CA LEU A 298 29.71 -62.41 -10.65
C LEU A 298 29.52 -62.19 -9.14
N ALA A 299 29.77 -60.98 -8.64
CA ALA A 299 29.91 -60.71 -7.20
C ALA A 299 28.61 -60.31 -6.48
N ASN A 300 27.60 -59.76 -7.17
CA ASN A 300 26.47 -59.07 -6.52
C ASN A 300 25.22 -59.92 -6.26
N ASN A 301 25.24 -61.22 -6.58
CA ASN A 301 24.19 -62.16 -6.17
C ASN A 301 24.85 -63.46 -5.67
N PHE A 302 24.91 -63.63 -4.35
CA PHE A 302 25.16 -64.89 -3.63
C PHE A 302 25.88 -66.02 -4.42
N GLY A 303 27.17 -65.81 -4.71
CA GLY A 303 28.15 -66.87 -5.02
C GLY A 303 27.94 -67.71 -6.29
N GLN A 304 28.88 -68.65 -6.49
CA GLN A 304 28.98 -69.60 -7.62
C GLN A 304 27.67 -70.34 -7.98
N HIS A 305 26.67 -70.38 -7.10
CA HIS A 305 25.42 -71.11 -7.27
C HIS A 305 24.36 -70.36 -8.10
N SER A 306 24.49 -69.05 -8.32
CA SER A 306 23.53 -68.24 -9.07
C SER A 306 23.52 -68.55 -10.58
N LEU A 307 24.70 -68.62 -11.21
CA LEU A 307 24.83 -68.82 -12.67
C LEU A 307 24.47 -70.26 -13.08
N LEU A 308 24.91 -71.26 -12.32
CA LEU A 308 24.60 -72.67 -12.56
C LEU A 308 23.10 -72.95 -12.40
N LYS A 309 22.43 -72.33 -11.41
CA LYS A 309 20.98 -72.43 -11.23
C LYS A 309 20.22 -71.75 -12.37
N ALA A 310 20.70 -70.59 -12.83
CA ALA A 310 20.16 -69.89 -13.99
C ALA A 310 20.29 -70.74 -15.27
N MET A 311 21.44 -71.38 -15.48
CA MET A 311 21.66 -72.29 -16.63
C MET A 311 20.80 -73.55 -16.55
N ALA A 312 20.67 -74.17 -15.37
CA ALA A 312 19.79 -75.32 -15.16
C ALA A 312 18.32 -75.00 -15.44
N GLN A 313 17.87 -73.80 -15.08
CA GLN A 313 16.50 -73.33 -15.35
C GLN A 313 16.27 -73.08 -16.85
N ILE A 314 17.26 -72.50 -17.55
CA ILE A 314 17.23 -72.30 -19.01
C ILE A 314 17.19 -73.66 -19.75
N TYR A 315 17.97 -74.64 -19.32
CA TYR A 315 18.00 -75.98 -19.91
C TYR A 315 16.70 -76.75 -19.68
N ALA A 316 16.04 -76.56 -18.54
CA ALA A 316 14.75 -77.16 -18.20
C ALA A 316 13.54 -76.56 -18.97
N GLY A 317 13.76 -75.58 -19.85
CA GLY A 317 12.69 -74.93 -20.63
C GLY A 317 12.26 -73.57 -20.12
N GLY A 318 13.00 -72.95 -19.19
CA GLY A 318 12.72 -71.60 -18.70
C GLY A 318 12.97 -70.49 -19.72
N ASP A 319 12.36 -69.34 -19.47
CA ASP A 319 12.48 -68.13 -20.29
C ASP A 319 13.90 -67.54 -20.30
N VAL A 320 14.16 -66.65 -21.28
CA VAL A 320 15.43 -65.90 -21.42
C VAL A 320 15.73 -65.15 -20.12
N ILE A 321 16.89 -65.42 -19.53
CA ILE A 321 17.33 -64.75 -18.31
C ILE A 321 18.05 -63.46 -18.72
N LYS A 322 17.44 -62.32 -18.38
CA LYS A 322 18.05 -61.00 -18.49
C LYS A 322 18.37 -60.48 -17.11
N VAL A 323 19.64 -60.30 -16.81
CA VAL A 323 20.10 -59.83 -15.50
C VAL A 323 20.96 -58.61 -15.73
N GLY A 324 20.48 -57.47 -15.23
CA GLY A 324 21.25 -56.24 -15.21
C GLY A 324 22.19 -56.18 -14.00
N ASN A 325 23.15 -55.26 -14.08
CA ASN A 325 23.87 -54.71 -12.92
C ASN A 325 24.71 -55.70 -12.14
N GLN A 326 25.37 -56.62 -12.83
CA GLN A 326 26.28 -57.56 -12.18
C GLN A 326 27.70 -57.02 -12.20
N SER A 327 28.41 -57.25 -11.10
CA SER A 327 29.83 -56.95 -11.01
C SER A 327 30.59 -58.20 -11.42
N LEU A 328 31.14 -58.19 -12.63
CA LEU A 328 31.99 -59.25 -13.17
C LEU A 328 33.44 -58.98 -12.78
N ARG A 329 34.05 -59.95 -12.11
CA ARG A 329 35.48 -59.93 -11.80
C ARG A 329 36.24 -60.76 -12.84
N ASN A 330 37.15 -60.11 -13.56
CA ASN A 330 37.96 -60.75 -14.59
C ASN A 330 39.18 -61.48 -13.99
N ARG A 331 40.01 -62.11 -14.84
CA ARG A 331 41.22 -62.84 -14.42
C ARG A 331 42.22 -62.00 -13.63
N LEU A 332 42.33 -60.71 -13.94
CA LEU A 332 43.27 -59.77 -13.31
C LEU A 332 42.74 -59.22 -11.97
N GLY A 333 41.52 -59.58 -11.59
CA GLY A 333 40.88 -59.13 -10.34
C GLY A 333 40.14 -57.79 -10.49
N GLU A 334 40.09 -57.21 -11.69
CA GLU A 334 39.35 -55.99 -11.98
C GLU A 334 37.85 -56.27 -11.99
N ILE A 335 37.06 -55.32 -11.46
CA ILE A 335 35.62 -55.42 -11.36
C ILE A 335 34.99 -54.52 -12.42
N VAL A 336 34.27 -55.13 -13.35
CA VAL A 336 33.55 -54.48 -14.44
C VAL A 336 32.05 -54.62 -14.20
N THR A 337 31.27 -53.56 -14.43
CA THR A 337 29.81 -53.63 -14.32
C THR A 337 29.24 -54.08 -15.66
N VAL A 338 28.58 -55.24 -15.66
CA VAL A 338 28.02 -55.86 -16.85
C VAL A 338 26.51 -56.06 -16.74
N GLU A 339 25.83 -55.95 -17.88
CA GLU A 339 24.49 -56.50 -18.08
C GLU A 339 24.63 -57.78 -18.91
N TYR A 340 23.93 -58.85 -18.54
CA TYR A 340 24.01 -60.09 -19.31
C TYR A 340 22.65 -60.71 -19.63
N THR A 341 22.58 -61.32 -20.80
CA THR A 341 21.45 -62.13 -21.25
C THR A 341 21.92 -63.55 -21.49
N ALA A 342 21.22 -64.54 -20.95
CA ALA A 342 21.53 -65.95 -21.17
C ALA A 342 20.33 -66.67 -21.78
N ASN A 343 20.58 -67.48 -22.81
CA ASN A 343 19.55 -68.27 -23.50
C ASN A 343 20.07 -69.65 -23.91
N ALA A 344 19.16 -70.63 -24.03
CA ALA A 344 19.48 -71.97 -24.53
C ALA A 344 19.68 -71.95 -26.05
N ILE A 345 20.71 -72.64 -26.52
CA ILE A 345 20.88 -72.99 -27.94
C ILE A 345 20.12 -74.31 -28.14
N ARG A 346 19.08 -74.32 -28.98
CA ARG A 346 18.22 -75.49 -29.23
C ARG A 346 18.30 -75.91 -30.70
N SER A 347 18.43 -77.21 -30.96
CA SER A 347 18.39 -77.77 -32.32
C SER A 347 16.96 -78.10 -32.74
N GLY A 348 16.73 -78.36 -34.04
CA GLY A 348 15.42 -78.54 -34.69
C GLY A 348 14.50 -79.67 -34.15
N ARG A 349 14.91 -80.39 -33.10
CA ARG A 349 14.06 -81.34 -32.33
C ARG A 349 13.80 -80.89 -30.88
N ASN A 350 13.96 -79.60 -30.57
CA ASN A 350 13.84 -78.99 -29.24
C ASN A 350 14.85 -79.51 -28.19
N ALA A 351 15.87 -80.25 -28.64
CA ALA A 351 16.99 -80.70 -27.82
C ALA A 351 17.94 -79.52 -27.57
N VAL A 352 18.20 -79.23 -26.30
CA VAL A 352 19.19 -78.25 -25.86
C VAL A 352 20.58 -78.76 -26.26
N GLN A 353 21.41 -77.90 -26.85
CA GLN A 353 22.80 -78.19 -27.20
C GLN A 353 23.81 -77.43 -26.33
N GLY A 354 23.35 -76.39 -25.64
CA GLY A 354 24.21 -75.50 -24.86
C GLY A 354 23.49 -74.21 -24.51
N SER A 355 24.25 -73.19 -24.11
CA SER A 355 23.74 -71.83 -23.89
C SER A 355 24.60 -70.78 -24.54
N VAL A 356 23.99 -69.65 -24.91
CA VAL A 356 24.67 -68.41 -25.28
C VAL A 356 24.48 -67.39 -24.16
N LEU A 357 25.56 -66.76 -23.74
CA LEU A 357 25.61 -65.64 -22.81
C LEU A 357 26.13 -64.42 -23.58
N VAL A 358 25.40 -63.31 -23.50
CA VAL A 358 25.81 -62.03 -24.07
C VAL A 358 26.01 -61.06 -22.92
N PHE A 359 27.22 -60.53 -22.76
CA PHE A 359 27.62 -59.56 -21.75
C PHE A 359 27.88 -58.21 -22.41
N ARG A 360 27.35 -57.14 -21.81
CA ARG A 360 27.62 -55.76 -22.21
C ARG A 360 28.30 -55.04 -21.05
N ASP A 361 29.49 -54.51 -21.29
CA ASP A 361 30.15 -53.60 -20.34
C ASP A 361 29.38 -52.26 -20.34
N VAL A 362 28.91 -51.85 -19.16
CA VAL A 362 28.18 -50.60 -18.96
C VAL A 362 28.89 -49.64 -18.00
N THR A 363 30.17 -49.90 -17.70
CA THR A 363 30.94 -49.21 -16.65
C THR A 363 31.12 -47.72 -16.97
N GLU A 364 31.76 -47.39 -18.10
CA GLU A 364 32.03 -46.01 -18.52
C GLU A 364 30.73 -45.23 -18.77
N ARG A 365 29.78 -45.86 -19.48
CA ARG A 365 28.46 -45.27 -19.75
C ARG A 365 27.74 -44.89 -18.47
N ARG A 366 27.83 -45.71 -17.42
CA ARG A 366 27.19 -45.41 -16.13
C ARG A 366 27.89 -44.33 -15.34
N GLN A 367 29.22 -44.36 -15.28
CA GLN A 367 29.97 -43.31 -14.59
C GLN A 367 29.69 -41.96 -15.23
N LEU A 368 29.71 -41.89 -16.56
CA LEU A 368 29.33 -40.70 -17.32
C LEU A 368 27.86 -40.32 -17.09
N MET A 369 26.91 -41.27 -17.15
CA MET A 369 25.50 -40.97 -16.89
C MET A 369 25.25 -40.48 -15.46
N GLN A 370 25.93 -41.04 -14.46
CA GLN A 370 25.83 -40.59 -13.06
C GLN A 370 26.44 -39.20 -12.89
N GLN A 371 27.58 -38.93 -13.51
CA GLN A 371 28.25 -37.63 -13.44
C GLN A 371 27.44 -36.54 -14.17
N ILE A 372 26.93 -36.84 -15.37
CA ILE A 372 26.02 -35.97 -16.12
C ILE A 372 24.73 -35.72 -15.33
N SER A 373 24.14 -36.76 -14.74
CA SER A 373 22.92 -36.64 -13.92
C SER A 373 23.15 -35.88 -12.61
N TRP A 374 24.36 -35.90 -12.07
CA TRP A 374 24.70 -35.13 -10.88
C TRP A 374 24.91 -33.65 -11.24
N GLN A 375 25.69 -33.38 -12.29
CA GLN A 375 25.97 -32.03 -12.79
C GLN A 375 24.73 -31.32 -13.34
N SER A 376 23.77 -32.06 -13.90
CA SER A 376 22.49 -31.48 -14.35
C SER A 376 21.68 -30.91 -13.20
N ASN A 377 21.91 -31.35 -11.96
CA ASN A 377 21.12 -31.00 -10.79
C ASN A 377 21.90 -30.22 -9.70
N HIS A 378 23.22 -30.09 -9.80
CA HIS A 378 24.05 -29.44 -8.77
C HIS A 378 24.97 -28.37 -9.34
N ASP A 379 25.25 -27.35 -8.55
CA ASP A 379 26.24 -26.32 -8.81
C ASP A 379 27.65 -26.87 -8.54
N ILE A 380 28.52 -26.80 -9.53
CA ILE A 380 29.85 -27.44 -9.48
C ILE A 380 30.74 -26.82 -8.40
N LEU A 381 30.60 -25.51 -8.13
CA LEU A 381 31.46 -24.81 -7.18
C LEU A 381 31.08 -25.11 -5.73
N THR A 382 29.79 -25.10 -5.43
CA THR A 382 29.27 -25.17 -4.05
C THR A 382 28.71 -26.53 -3.67
N GLY A 383 28.40 -27.40 -4.63
CA GLY A 383 27.76 -28.68 -4.42
C GLY A 383 26.27 -28.59 -4.05
N LEU A 384 25.71 -27.39 -3.91
CA LEU A 384 24.28 -27.19 -3.70
C LEU A 384 23.49 -27.54 -4.96
N PRO A 385 22.20 -27.89 -4.84
CA PRO A 385 21.29 -27.95 -5.96
C PRO A 385 21.34 -26.67 -6.82
N ASN A 386 21.29 -26.85 -8.14
CA ASN A 386 21.29 -25.74 -9.09
C ASN A 386 19.86 -25.24 -9.39
N ARG A 387 19.74 -24.27 -10.30
CA ARG A 387 18.45 -23.72 -10.73
C ARG A 387 17.47 -24.77 -11.26
N ALA A 388 17.93 -25.79 -11.99
CA ALA A 388 17.07 -26.83 -12.54
C ALA A 388 16.49 -27.75 -11.44
N ALA A 389 17.34 -28.17 -10.50
CA ALA A 389 16.90 -28.96 -9.36
C ALA A 389 15.96 -28.18 -8.44
N LEU A 390 16.23 -26.89 -8.22
CA LEU A 390 15.35 -26.00 -7.47
C LEU A 390 13.96 -25.90 -8.12
N ALA A 391 13.87 -25.67 -9.44
CA ALA A 391 12.59 -25.54 -10.12
C ALA A 391 11.71 -26.79 -9.93
N SER A 392 12.29 -27.98 -10.13
CA SER A 392 11.58 -29.24 -9.92
C SER A 392 11.15 -29.42 -8.45
N ARG A 393 12.03 -29.12 -7.49
CA ARG A 393 11.69 -29.24 -6.06
C ARG A 393 10.62 -28.23 -5.65
N PHE A 394 10.68 -27.02 -6.17
CA PHE A 394 9.76 -25.95 -5.83
C PHE A 394 8.34 -26.26 -6.32
N GLU A 395 8.18 -26.77 -7.55
CA GLU A 395 6.89 -27.25 -8.04
C GLU A 395 6.29 -28.33 -7.13
N GLN A 396 7.12 -29.29 -6.68
CA GLN A 396 6.71 -30.34 -5.74
C GLN A 396 6.25 -29.78 -4.40
N GLU A 397 7.00 -28.86 -3.80
CA GLU A 397 6.63 -28.27 -2.49
C GLU A 397 5.41 -27.35 -2.61
N VAL A 398 5.21 -26.63 -3.72
CA VAL A 398 3.98 -25.84 -3.94
C VAL A 398 2.76 -26.76 -4.08
N ALA A 399 2.90 -27.88 -4.79
CA ALA A 399 1.84 -28.89 -4.89
C ALA A 399 1.51 -29.50 -3.52
N ARG A 400 2.53 -29.88 -2.74
CA ARG A 400 2.34 -30.39 -1.38
C ARG A 400 1.72 -29.36 -0.44
N ALA A 401 2.19 -28.12 -0.46
CA ALA A 401 1.62 -27.03 0.34
C ALA A 401 0.15 -26.79 0.01
N ARG A 402 -0.24 -26.94 -1.27
CA ARG A 402 -1.63 -26.85 -1.72
C ARG A 402 -2.48 -28.02 -1.22
N GLU A 403 -1.95 -29.24 -1.24
CA GLU A 403 -2.67 -30.45 -0.80
C GLU A 403 -2.80 -30.56 0.72
N GLU A 404 -1.70 -30.31 1.44
CA GLU A 404 -1.59 -30.48 2.89
C GLU A 404 -1.98 -29.20 3.66
N GLY A 405 -2.06 -28.05 2.98
CA GLY A 405 -2.53 -26.78 3.55
C GLY A 405 -1.54 -26.08 4.49
N TYR A 406 -0.24 -26.37 4.36
CA TYR A 406 0.80 -25.70 5.16
C TYR A 406 1.35 -24.43 4.47
N LEU A 407 2.00 -23.57 5.25
CA LEU A 407 2.67 -22.37 4.74
C LEU A 407 4.07 -22.72 4.21
N LEU A 408 4.31 -22.38 2.94
CA LEU A 408 5.62 -22.48 2.29
C LEU A 408 6.21 -21.08 2.17
N ALA A 409 7.41 -20.86 2.72
CA ALA A 409 8.16 -19.62 2.54
C ALA A 409 9.35 -19.84 1.59
N VAL A 410 9.56 -18.86 0.72
CA VAL A 410 10.57 -18.84 -0.32
C VAL A 410 11.48 -17.66 -0.03
N CYS A 411 12.74 -17.93 0.28
CA CYS A 411 13.70 -16.92 0.68
C CYS A 411 14.82 -16.85 -0.36
N LEU A 412 15.00 -15.69 -0.98
CA LEU A 412 16.12 -15.41 -1.88
C LEU A 412 17.16 -14.58 -1.13
N PHE A 413 18.43 -14.97 -1.22
CA PHE A 413 19.56 -14.34 -0.53
C PHE A 413 20.59 -13.83 -1.51
N ASP A 414 21.25 -12.74 -1.14
CA ASP A 414 22.38 -12.14 -1.83
C ASP A 414 23.44 -11.72 -0.81
N LEU A 415 24.72 -11.93 -1.15
CA LEU A 415 25.84 -11.57 -0.29
C LEU A 415 26.23 -10.10 -0.55
N ASP A 416 26.05 -9.26 0.47
CA ASP A 416 26.24 -7.82 0.34
C ASP A 416 27.70 -7.49 -0.03
N HIS A 417 27.87 -6.68 -1.08
CA HIS A 417 29.17 -6.21 -1.56
C HIS A 417 30.12 -7.33 -2.06
N PHE A 418 29.61 -8.52 -2.40
CA PHE A 418 30.43 -9.62 -2.92
C PHE A 418 31.29 -9.24 -4.13
N GLN A 419 30.74 -8.44 -5.07
CA GLN A 419 31.49 -7.96 -6.23
C GLN A 419 32.72 -7.12 -5.82
N HIS A 420 32.63 -6.31 -4.77
CA HIS A 420 33.75 -5.51 -4.28
C HIS A 420 34.86 -6.39 -3.69
N VAL A 421 34.49 -7.48 -3.01
CA VAL A 421 35.44 -8.49 -2.52
C VAL A 421 36.16 -9.16 -3.69
N ASN A 422 35.43 -9.57 -4.74
CA ASN A 422 36.05 -10.14 -5.94
C ASN A 422 37.02 -9.18 -6.62
N GLN A 423 36.68 -7.89 -6.70
CA GLN A 423 37.54 -6.86 -7.29
C GLN A 423 38.79 -6.56 -6.46
N THR A 424 38.68 -6.61 -5.13
CA THR A 424 39.75 -6.18 -4.22
C THR A 424 40.66 -7.33 -3.80
N MET A 425 40.10 -8.54 -3.64
CA MET A 425 40.79 -9.72 -3.08
C MET A 425 40.93 -10.88 -4.08
N GLY A 426 40.33 -10.77 -5.26
CA GLY A 426 40.42 -11.74 -6.34
C GLY A 426 39.34 -12.83 -6.28
N GLN A 427 39.09 -13.44 -7.44
CA GLN A 427 38.00 -14.40 -7.64
C GLN A 427 38.13 -15.67 -6.77
N HIS A 428 39.36 -16.11 -6.47
CA HIS A 428 39.60 -17.27 -5.60
C HIS A 428 39.04 -17.07 -4.18
N VAL A 429 39.16 -15.85 -3.64
CA VAL A 429 38.60 -15.51 -2.31
C VAL A 429 37.07 -15.51 -2.38
N GLY A 430 36.49 -14.99 -3.46
CA GLY A 430 35.05 -15.07 -3.68
C GLY A 430 34.53 -16.50 -3.74
N ASP A 431 35.25 -17.40 -4.43
CA ASP A 431 34.90 -18.82 -4.52
C ASP A 431 34.95 -19.52 -3.15
N GLU A 432 35.93 -19.20 -2.29
CA GLU A 432 35.99 -19.71 -0.91
C GLU A 432 34.83 -19.22 -0.05
N ILE A 433 34.45 -17.95 -0.20
CA ILE A 433 33.30 -17.34 0.47
C ILE A 433 32.01 -18.03 0.04
N LEU A 434 31.81 -18.25 -1.26
CA LEU A 434 30.63 -18.92 -1.80
C LEU A 434 30.50 -20.35 -1.27
N LYS A 435 31.61 -21.10 -1.20
CA LYS A 435 31.64 -22.45 -0.61
C LYS A 435 31.26 -22.44 0.86
N GLN A 436 31.78 -21.49 1.64
CA GLN A 436 31.44 -21.36 3.05
C GLN A 436 29.98 -20.93 3.27
N ALA A 437 29.47 -19.99 2.47
CA ALA A 437 28.07 -19.57 2.52
C ALA A 437 27.13 -20.75 2.18
N ALA A 438 27.48 -21.52 1.15
CA ALA A 438 26.77 -22.72 0.77
C ALA A 438 26.76 -23.78 1.88
N SER A 439 27.91 -24.01 2.54
CA SER A 439 27.99 -24.92 3.69
C SER A 439 27.07 -24.47 4.83
N ARG A 440 27.09 -23.18 5.19
CA ARG A 440 26.23 -22.63 6.25
C ARG A 440 24.74 -22.77 5.91
N LEU A 441 24.37 -22.56 4.66
CA LEU A 441 23.00 -22.75 4.17
C LEU A 441 22.59 -24.23 4.19
N HIS A 442 23.49 -25.13 3.79
CA HIS A 442 23.26 -26.57 3.82
C HIS A 442 23.05 -27.07 5.26
N ASP A 443 23.92 -26.67 6.18
CA ASP A 443 23.85 -27.02 7.61
C ASP A 443 22.55 -26.49 8.24
N PHE A 444 22.14 -25.27 7.87
CA PHE A 444 20.86 -24.71 8.30
C PHE A 444 19.67 -25.48 7.73
N ALA A 445 19.74 -25.85 6.46
CA ALA A 445 18.62 -26.50 5.77
C ALA A 445 18.34 -27.90 6.34
N GLY A 446 19.40 -28.66 6.65
CA GLY A 446 19.31 -30.00 7.19
C GLY A 446 18.45 -30.92 6.31
N GLN A 447 17.60 -31.74 6.94
CA GLN A 447 16.66 -32.61 6.21
C GLN A 447 15.29 -31.96 5.95
N ARG A 448 15.00 -30.82 6.59
CA ARG A 448 13.66 -30.22 6.63
C ARG A 448 13.47 -29.14 5.58
N HIS A 449 14.52 -28.40 5.25
CA HIS A 449 14.47 -27.30 4.32
C HIS A 449 15.30 -27.62 3.08
N TYR A 450 15.18 -26.79 2.04
CA TYR A 450 15.87 -27.02 0.78
C TYR A 450 16.64 -25.78 0.36
N ALA A 451 17.96 -25.88 0.29
CA ALA A 451 18.85 -24.82 -0.15
C ALA A 451 19.35 -25.08 -1.59
N ALA A 452 19.45 -24.04 -2.40
CA ALA A 452 19.95 -24.08 -3.77
C ALA A 452 20.75 -22.81 -4.10
N ARG A 453 21.57 -22.87 -5.15
CA ARG A 453 22.28 -21.71 -5.71
C ARG A 453 21.80 -21.44 -7.14
N LEU A 454 21.40 -20.19 -7.41
CA LEU A 454 20.91 -19.78 -8.73
C LEU A 454 22.03 -19.38 -9.69
N GLY A 455 23.15 -18.92 -9.15
CA GLY A 455 24.31 -18.40 -9.89
C GLY A 455 24.87 -17.16 -9.17
N GLY A 456 26.12 -16.79 -9.46
CA GLY A 456 26.75 -15.64 -8.79
C GLY A 456 26.76 -15.78 -7.26
N ASP A 457 26.30 -14.74 -6.58
CA ASP A 457 26.11 -14.64 -5.12
C ASP A 457 24.66 -14.90 -4.65
N GLU A 458 23.81 -15.41 -5.54
CA GLU A 458 22.39 -15.63 -5.27
C GLU A 458 22.09 -17.07 -4.77
N PHE A 459 21.44 -17.16 -3.62
CA PHE A 459 21.02 -18.42 -3.00
C PHE A 459 19.51 -18.43 -2.75
N VAL A 460 18.88 -19.60 -2.81
CA VAL A 460 17.47 -19.78 -2.47
C VAL A 460 17.32 -20.78 -1.34
N LEU A 461 16.42 -20.50 -0.42
CA LEU A 461 15.98 -21.43 0.62
C LEU A 461 14.46 -21.57 0.58
N LEU A 462 13.99 -22.81 0.49
CA LEU A 462 12.59 -23.18 0.66
C LEU A 462 12.39 -23.69 2.09
N LEU A 463 11.43 -23.08 2.78
CA LEU A 463 11.02 -23.43 4.14
C LEU A 463 9.59 -24.01 4.10
N PRO A 464 9.44 -25.33 3.86
CA PRO A 464 8.14 -25.98 3.88
C PRO A 464 7.64 -26.18 5.32
N GLU A 465 6.34 -26.43 5.47
CA GLU A 465 5.70 -26.81 6.74
C GLU A 465 5.94 -25.81 7.89
N MET A 466 5.80 -24.51 7.58
CA MET A 466 5.96 -23.42 8.55
C MET A 466 4.66 -23.09 9.27
N ASN A 467 4.73 -22.87 10.58
CA ASN A 467 3.57 -22.58 11.44
C ASN A 467 3.30 -21.07 11.50
N GLY A 468 3.08 -20.43 10.35
CA GLY A 468 2.84 -18.99 10.28
C GLY A 468 4.11 -18.14 10.10
N ARG A 469 3.92 -16.84 9.90
CA ARG A 469 4.98 -15.87 9.59
C ARG A 469 6.06 -15.78 10.68
N ALA A 470 5.68 -15.80 11.96
CA ALA A 470 6.63 -15.71 13.06
C ALA A 470 7.67 -16.86 13.06
N ALA A 471 7.28 -18.06 12.63
CA ALA A 471 8.21 -19.19 12.50
C ALA A 471 9.25 -18.96 11.39
N VAL A 472 8.84 -18.30 10.30
CA VAL A 472 9.71 -17.91 9.18
C VAL A 472 10.70 -16.84 9.63
N GLU A 473 10.22 -15.81 10.33
CA GLU A 473 11.06 -14.74 10.90
C GLU A 473 12.14 -15.31 11.82
N GLN A 474 11.77 -16.18 12.76
CA GLN A 474 12.73 -16.83 13.67
C GLN A 474 13.74 -17.72 12.95
N ALA A 475 13.35 -18.36 11.85
CA ALA A 475 14.26 -19.14 11.01
C ALA A 475 15.26 -18.21 10.31
N LEU A 476 14.79 -17.10 9.73
CA LEU A 476 15.62 -16.12 9.04
C LEU A 476 16.58 -15.40 9.97
N ASP A 477 16.17 -14.97 11.15
CA ASP A 477 17.08 -14.32 12.13
C ASP A 477 18.29 -15.20 12.46
N ARG A 478 18.04 -16.50 12.68
CA ARG A 478 19.11 -17.48 12.94
C ARG A 478 20.04 -17.66 11.74
N LEU A 479 19.47 -17.74 10.54
CA LEU A 479 20.25 -17.89 9.32
C LEU A 479 21.07 -16.64 8.99
N MET A 480 20.47 -15.45 9.08
CA MET A 480 21.15 -14.17 8.86
C MET A 480 22.33 -14.01 9.83
N THR A 481 22.13 -14.36 11.10
CA THR A 481 23.22 -14.38 12.10
C THR A 481 24.33 -15.35 11.72
N ALA A 482 24.00 -16.52 11.15
CA ALA A 482 25.00 -17.48 10.71
C ALA A 482 25.76 -17.01 9.46
N LEU A 483 25.08 -16.37 8.51
CA LEU A 483 25.67 -15.81 7.30
C LEU A 483 26.58 -14.61 7.61
N SER A 484 26.22 -13.76 8.57
CA SER A 484 27.03 -12.59 8.96
C SER A 484 28.29 -12.91 9.77
N ARG A 485 28.60 -14.19 10.04
CA ARG A 485 29.88 -14.58 10.68
C ARG A 485 31.04 -14.40 9.70
N ASP A 486 32.19 -14.00 10.20
CA ASP A 486 33.39 -13.84 9.38
C ASP A 486 33.71 -15.11 8.56
N TYR A 487 34.06 -14.90 7.29
CA TYR A 487 34.48 -15.94 6.37
C TYR A 487 36.00 -16.08 6.43
N VAL A 488 36.51 -17.30 6.64
CA VAL A 488 37.96 -17.53 6.76
C VAL A 488 38.52 -17.87 5.39
N CYS A 489 39.28 -16.96 4.79
CA CYS A 489 39.86 -17.14 3.46
C CYS A 489 41.37 -17.00 3.53
N ALA A 490 42.11 -18.04 3.13
CA ALA A 490 43.58 -18.11 3.26
C ALA A 490 44.12 -17.66 4.65
N GLY A 491 43.41 -17.97 5.73
CA GLY A 491 43.78 -17.62 7.11
C GLY A 491 43.42 -16.20 7.58
N LYS A 492 42.74 -15.40 6.76
CA LYS A 492 42.22 -14.07 7.11
C LYS A 492 40.70 -14.10 7.29
N ALA A 493 40.19 -13.35 8.26
CA ALA A 493 38.76 -13.15 8.47
C ALA A 493 38.23 -12.04 7.54
N VAL A 494 37.19 -12.35 6.77
CA VAL A 494 36.49 -11.42 5.87
C VAL A 494 35.06 -11.27 6.36
N GLY A 495 34.71 -10.07 6.83
CA GLY A 495 33.35 -9.74 7.26
C GLY A 495 32.46 -9.45 6.04
N MET A 496 31.30 -10.10 5.98
CA MET A 496 30.31 -9.88 4.94
C MET A 496 28.92 -10.13 5.50
N SER A 497 27.94 -9.33 5.09
CA SER A 497 26.53 -9.52 5.44
C SER A 497 25.77 -10.14 4.27
N ALA A 498 24.55 -10.58 4.53
CA ALA A 498 23.62 -10.98 3.49
C ALA A 498 22.35 -10.13 3.58
N SER A 499 21.67 -9.97 2.46
CA SER A 499 20.30 -9.47 2.39
C SER A 499 19.38 -10.56 1.88
N ALA A 500 18.12 -10.56 2.34
CA ALA A 500 17.15 -11.57 1.94
C ALA A 500 15.79 -10.99 1.55
N GLY A 501 15.14 -11.60 0.57
CA GLY A 501 13.76 -11.33 0.20
C GLY A 501 12.90 -12.56 0.43
N VAL A 502 11.72 -12.38 1.01
CA VAL A 502 10.88 -13.48 1.50
C VAL A 502 9.49 -13.38 0.88
N ALA A 503 9.08 -14.40 0.12
CA ALA A 503 7.72 -14.54 -0.35
C ALA A 503 7.05 -15.73 0.34
N VAL A 504 5.78 -15.58 0.70
CA VAL A 504 5.01 -16.62 1.40
C VAL A 504 3.85 -17.08 0.53
N TYR A 505 3.74 -18.39 0.35
CA TYR A 505 2.57 -19.00 -0.27
C TYR A 505 1.44 -19.15 0.76
N THR A 506 0.30 -18.53 0.50
CA THR A 506 -0.87 -18.50 1.40
C THR A 506 -2.07 -19.33 0.90
N GLY A 507 -1.88 -20.19 -0.10
CA GLY A 507 -2.93 -21.09 -0.62
C GLY A 507 -3.72 -20.57 -1.84
N ASN A 508 -3.38 -19.39 -2.37
CA ASN A 508 -3.95 -18.87 -3.63
C ASN A 508 -3.29 -19.51 -4.88
N GLU A 509 -3.89 -19.37 -6.07
CA GLU A 509 -3.35 -19.87 -7.36
C GLU A 509 -2.10 -19.09 -7.85
N ILE A 510 -1.04 -19.04 -7.04
CA ILE A 510 0.23 -18.39 -7.37
C ILE A 510 1.21 -19.45 -7.87
N SER A 511 1.87 -19.20 -9.01
CA SER A 511 2.91 -20.08 -9.57
C SER A 511 4.23 -19.97 -8.82
N ALA A 512 5.08 -21.01 -8.92
CA ALA A 512 6.43 -21.00 -8.35
C ALA A 512 7.28 -19.81 -8.88
N ASP A 513 7.21 -19.53 -10.18
CA ASP A 513 7.88 -18.38 -10.80
C ASP A 513 7.42 -17.04 -10.20
N SER A 514 6.11 -16.92 -9.91
CA SER A 514 5.57 -15.70 -9.31
C SER A 514 6.08 -15.51 -7.89
N LEU A 515 6.13 -16.58 -7.08
CA LEU A 515 6.71 -16.54 -5.73
C LEU A 515 8.20 -16.20 -5.74
N LEU A 516 8.97 -16.77 -6.66
CA LEU A 516 10.40 -16.47 -6.78
C LEU A 516 10.61 -14.99 -7.16
N ARG A 517 9.79 -14.47 -8.10
CA ARG A 517 9.81 -13.05 -8.48
C ARG A 517 9.42 -12.13 -7.34
N HIS A 518 8.44 -12.51 -6.53
CA HIS A 518 8.05 -11.77 -5.32
C HIS A 518 9.19 -11.75 -4.28
N ALA A 519 9.89 -12.87 -4.09
CA ALA A 519 11.05 -12.94 -3.22
C ALA A 519 12.19 -12.05 -3.75
N ASP A 520 12.43 -12.02 -5.06
CA ASP A 520 13.40 -11.12 -5.69
C ASP A 520 13.05 -9.62 -5.50
N GLN A 521 11.78 -9.26 -5.65
CA GLN A 521 11.31 -7.90 -5.37
C GLN A 521 11.55 -7.50 -3.91
N ALA A 522 11.23 -8.38 -2.97
CA ALA A 522 11.49 -8.14 -1.56
C ALA A 522 12.99 -8.05 -1.25
N LEU A 523 13.83 -8.85 -1.92
CA LEU A 523 15.29 -8.80 -1.76
C LEU A 523 15.83 -7.44 -2.20
N TYR A 524 15.34 -6.92 -3.33
CA TYR A 524 15.69 -5.59 -3.80
C TYR A 524 15.32 -4.51 -2.77
N GLN A 525 14.16 -4.60 -2.12
CA GLN A 525 13.81 -3.67 -1.03
C GLN A 525 14.74 -3.78 0.17
N ALA A 526 15.10 -4.99 0.59
CA ALA A 526 16.04 -5.19 1.68
C ALA A 526 17.37 -4.46 1.42
N LYS A 527 17.84 -4.47 0.16
CA LYS A 527 19.04 -3.73 -0.26
C LYS A 527 18.87 -2.21 -0.20
N ILE A 528 17.72 -1.67 -0.64
CA ILE A 528 17.45 -0.21 -0.58
C ILE A 528 17.29 0.28 0.85
N MET A 529 16.64 -0.49 1.72
CA MET A 529 16.36 -0.13 3.11
C MET A 529 17.61 -0.15 4.00
N GLY A 530 18.79 -0.46 3.47
CA GLY A 530 20.07 -0.38 4.17
C GLY A 530 20.84 -1.69 4.29
N ARG A 531 20.48 -2.73 3.52
CA ARG A 531 21.15 -4.05 3.49
C ARG A 531 21.16 -4.75 4.87
N HIS A 532 21.83 -5.90 4.97
CA HIS A 532 21.95 -6.70 6.20
C HIS A 532 20.60 -6.94 6.91
N ARG A 533 19.58 -7.28 6.12
CA ARG A 533 18.21 -7.51 6.61
C ARG A 533 17.44 -8.38 5.64
N TYR A 534 16.32 -8.90 6.10
CA TYR A 534 15.32 -9.50 5.24
C TYR A 534 14.11 -8.58 5.07
N HIS A 535 13.39 -8.75 3.96
CA HIS A 535 12.10 -8.09 3.74
C HIS A 535 11.07 -9.12 3.28
N PHE A 536 9.84 -9.01 3.78
CA PHE A 536 8.72 -9.82 3.32
C PHE A 536 8.05 -9.11 2.15
N PHE A 537 7.78 -9.85 1.09
CA PHE A 537 7.01 -9.35 -0.05
C PHE A 537 5.61 -8.96 0.40
N ASP A 538 5.24 -7.71 0.09
CA ASP A 538 3.93 -7.15 0.31
C ASP A 538 3.55 -6.34 -0.94
N ALA A 539 2.56 -6.83 -1.68
CA ALA A 539 2.20 -6.28 -3.00
C ALA A 539 1.82 -4.80 -2.93
N ASP A 540 1.19 -4.36 -1.84
CA ASP A 540 0.73 -2.98 -1.67
C ASP A 540 1.90 -2.05 -1.28
N LEU A 541 2.86 -2.55 -0.51
CA LEU A 541 4.05 -1.79 -0.08
C LEU A 541 5.08 -1.66 -1.21
N ASP A 542 5.26 -2.71 -2.02
CA ASP A 542 6.28 -2.77 -3.06
C ASP A 542 5.98 -1.90 -4.29
N GLU A 543 4.70 -1.79 -4.68
CA GLU A 543 4.26 -0.88 -5.75
C GLU A 543 4.47 0.60 -5.35
N GLN A 544 4.24 0.92 -4.08
CA GLN A 544 4.44 2.26 -3.53
C GLN A 544 5.92 2.66 -3.54
N VAL A 545 6.83 1.80 -3.05
CA VAL A 545 8.26 2.15 -2.95
C VAL A 545 8.93 2.32 -4.32
N ARG A 546 8.61 1.48 -5.32
CA ARG A 546 9.10 1.64 -6.70
C ARG A 546 8.60 2.94 -7.34
N THR A 547 7.33 3.26 -7.15
CA THR A 547 6.73 4.50 -7.68
C THR A 547 7.37 5.73 -7.03
N HIS A 548 7.63 5.69 -5.72
CA HIS A 548 8.28 6.78 -4.99
C HIS A 548 9.73 7.03 -5.44
N HIS A 549 10.53 5.99 -5.69
CA HIS A 549 11.92 6.18 -6.14
C HIS A 549 12.01 6.76 -7.56
N ASN A 550 11.20 6.27 -8.49
CA ASN A 550 11.14 6.78 -9.85
C ASN A 550 10.68 8.24 -9.88
N ARG A 551 9.62 8.57 -9.12
CA ARG A 551 9.12 9.95 -9.02
C ARG A 551 10.10 10.90 -8.35
N ARG A 552 10.90 10.45 -7.36
CA ARG A 552 11.96 11.28 -6.77
C ARG A 552 13.05 11.63 -7.78
N THR A 553 13.41 10.68 -8.65
CA THR A 553 14.40 10.91 -9.72
C THR A 553 13.87 11.88 -10.76
N GLU A 554 12.59 11.77 -11.09
CA GLU A 554 11.86 12.67 -11.99
C GLU A 554 11.85 14.12 -11.49
N VAL A 555 11.51 14.35 -10.22
CA VAL A 555 11.52 15.70 -9.63
C VAL A 555 12.92 16.32 -9.63
N ARG A 556 13.96 15.52 -9.35
CA ARG A 556 15.35 15.98 -9.43
C ARG A 556 15.77 16.32 -10.87
N ALA A 557 15.29 15.56 -11.85
CA ALA A 557 15.53 15.85 -13.27
C ALA A 557 14.82 17.15 -13.70
N ALA A 558 13.57 17.36 -13.27
CA ALA A 558 12.78 18.56 -13.53
C ALA A 558 13.47 19.84 -13.03
N LEU A 559 14.07 19.80 -11.83
CA LEU A 559 14.86 20.90 -11.29
C LEU A 559 16.04 21.27 -12.22
N ARG A 560 16.74 20.26 -12.75
CA ARG A 560 17.88 20.48 -13.67
C ARG A 560 17.46 20.91 -15.07
N ALA A 561 16.28 20.48 -15.51
CA ALA A 561 15.72 20.80 -16.82
C ALA A 561 15.04 22.17 -16.87
N GLY A 562 14.96 22.90 -15.75
CA GLY A 562 14.29 24.21 -15.70
C GLY A 562 12.77 24.12 -15.82
N GLU A 563 12.18 23.00 -15.39
CA GLU A 563 10.74 22.76 -15.48
C GLU A 563 9.97 23.31 -14.26
N LEU A 564 10.66 23.70 -13.19
CA LEU A 564 10.04 24.35 -12.04
C LEU A 564 9.79 25.83 -12.33
N ARG A 565 8.66 26.34 -11.84
CA ARG A 565 8.25 27.75 -11.97
C ARG A 565 7.61 28.26 -10.69
N LEU A 566 7.69 29.56 -10.44
CA LEU A 566 6.96 30.22 -9.37
C LEU A 566 5.72 30.91 -9.93
N TYR A 567 4.60 30.66 -9.27
CA TYR A 567 3.39 31.47 -9.37
C TYR A 567 3.31 32.35 -8.13
N TYR A 568 2.61 33.46 -8.23
CA TYR A 568 2.57 34.48 -7.20
C TYR A 568 1.14 34.80 -6.85
N GLN A 569 0.83 34.75 -5.56
CA GLN A 569 -0.49 35.11 -5.06
C GLN A 569 -0.43 36.42 -4.27
N PRO A 570 -1.24 37.44 -4.63
CA PRO A 570 -1.25 38.72 -3.92
C PRO A 570 -1.78 38.64 -2.49
N LYS A 571 -1.07 39.35 -1.59
CA LYS A 571 -1.49 39.65 -0.22
C LYS A 571 -2.03 41.08 -0.18
N LEU A 572 -3.22 41.28 0.40
CA LEU A 572 -3.94 42.56 0.40
C LEU A 572 -4.18 43.06 1.82
N ASP A 573 -3.89 44.34 2.08
CA ASP A 573 -4.43 45.11 3.21
C ASP A 573 -5.78 45.68 2.77
N MET A 574 -6.88 45.03 3.16
CA MET A 574 -8.23 45.41 2.73
C MET A 574 -8.63 46.79 3.23
N ARG A 575 -8.24 47.13 4.46
CA ARG A 575 -8.60 48.40 5.10
C ARG A 575 -7.97 49.59 4.38
N LYS A 576 -6.72 49.44 3.94
CA LYS A 576 -6.01 50.47 3.15
C LYS A 576 -6.20 50.32 1.64
N GLY A 577 -6.79 49.21 1.20
CA GLY A 577 -7.03 48.93 -0.20
C GLY A 577 -5.76 48.79 -1.04
N ARG A 578 -4.67 48.26 -0.45
CA ARG A 578 -3.36 48.18 -1.12
C ARG A 578 -2.76 46.79 -1.01
N ILE A 579 -2.04 46.40 -2.05
CA ILE A 579 -1.25 45.16 -2.06
C ILE A 579 -0.02 45.37 -1.18
N VAL A 580 0.23 44.42 -0.28
CA VAL A 580 1.36 44.46 0.66
C VAL A 580 2.52 43.54 0.23
N GLY A 581 2.25 42.55 -0.60
CA GLY A 581 3.24 41.58 -1.02
C GLY A 581 2.64 40.45 -1.84
N MET A 582 3.47 39.44 -2.07
CA MET A 582 3.11 38.24 -2.84
C MET A 582 3.62 37.00 -2.12
N GLU A 583 2.83 35.94 -2.09
CA GLU A 583 3.33 34.61 -1.74
C GLU A 583 3.85 33.90 -3.01
N ALA A 584 5.07 33.39 -2.95
CA ALA A 584 5.70 32.62 -4.01
C ALA A 584 5.36 31.13 -3.88
N LEU A 585 4.56 30.64 -4.82
CA LEU A 585 3.99 29.30 -4.84
C LEU A 585 4.62 28.46 -5.95
N LEU A 586 5.31 27.39 -5.56
CA LEU A 586 5.98 26.49 -6.49
C LEU A 586 4.97 25.76 -7.40
N ARG A 587 5.30 25.65 -8.69
CA ARG A 587 4.63 24.81 -9.67
C ARG A 587 5.64 24.04 -10.50
N TRP A 588 5.21 22.92 -11.04
CA TRP A 588 6.01 22.13 -11.98
C TRP A 588 5.35 22.16 -13.36
N ALA A 589 6.00 22.79 -14.34
CA ALA A 589 5.59 22.80 -15.73
C ALA A 589 6.02 21.48 -16.40
N HIS A 590 5.28 20.42 -16.10
CA HIS A 590 5.58 19.08 -16.57
C HIS A 590 5.30 18.95 -18.08
N PRO A 591 6.22 18.38 -18.89
CA PRO A 591 6.08 18.29 -20.35
C PRO A 591 4.78 17.63 -20.85
N LEU A 592 4.38 16.52 -20.20
CA LEU A 592 3.16 15.77 -20.54
C LEU A 592 1.90 16.21 -19.79
N ARG A 593 2.03 16.65 -18.52
CA ARG A 593 0.89 16.90 -17.62
C ARG A 593 0.49 18.37 -17.50
N GLY A 594 1.25 19.29 -18.11
CA GLY A 594 1.06 20.72 -17.94
C GLY A 594 1.48 21.18 -16.55
N VAL A 595 0.81 22.18 -15.99
CA VAL A 595 1.17 22.78 -14.69
C VAL A 595 0.65 21.91 -13.54
N VAL A 596 1.58 21.28 -12.83
CA VAL A 596 1.32 20.41 -11.67
C VAL A 596 1.51 21.20 -10.37
N GLY A 597 0.60 21.01 -9.43
CA GLY A 597 0.61 21.66 -8.12
C GLY A 597 1.58 21.02 -7.12
N PRO A 598 2.00 21.75 -6.07
CA PRO A 598 3.01 21.29 -5.11
C PRO A 598 2.62 20.01 -4.36
N MET A 599 1.33 19.83 -4.04
CA MET A 599 0.83 18.64 -3.31
C MET A 599 1.04 17.33 -4.08
N ASP A 600 1.16 17.37 -5.41
CA ASP A 600 1.34 16.17 -6.22
C ASP A 600 2.80 15.65 -6.23
N PHE A 601 3.78 16.49 -5.88
CA PHE A 601 5.20 16.14 -6.02
C PHE A 601 6.10 16.49 -4.82
N LEU A 602 5.77 17.49 -4.00
CA LEU A 602 6.55 17.83 -2.81
C LEU A 602 6.59 16.71 -1.76
N PRO A 603 5.47 16.01 -1.43
CA PRO A 603 5.49 14.91 -0.46
C PRO A 603 6.45 13.77 -0.84
N ILE A 604 6.76 13.62 -2.13
CA ILE A 604 7.66 12.59 -2.65
C ILE A 604 9.12 12.89 -2.30
N VAL A 605 9.47 14.17 -2.22
CA VAL A 605 10.84 14.65 -2.03
C VAL A 605 11.11 15.26 -0.65
N GLU A 606 10.08 15.46 0.16
CA GLU A 606 10.11 16.15 1.46
C GLU A 606 11.17 15.60 2.42
N HIS A 607 11.35 14.28 2.45
CA HIS A 607 12.37 13.63 3.29
C HIS A 607 13.69 13.36 2.56
N SER A 608 13.93 13.95 1.39
CA SER A 608 15.14 13.76 0.57
C SER A 608 15.94 15.06 0.42
N ASP A 609 17.23 15.01 0.05
CA ASP A 609 18.01 16.24 -0.16
C ASP A 609 17.51 17.07 -1.34
N VAL A 610 16.67 16.50 -2.22
CA VAL A 610 16.04 17.21 -3.33
C VAL A 610 15.17 18.37 -2.83
N ILE A 611 14.52 18.25 -1.66
CA ILE A 611 13.72 19.36 -1.11
C ILE A 611 14.58 20.58 -0.76
N VAL A 612 15.83 20.34 -0.36
CA VAL A 612 16.80 21.38 -0.03
C VAL A 612 17.23 22.08 -1.32
N ASP A 613 17.58 21.30 -2.36
CA ASP A 613 17.93 21.82 -3.67
C ASP A 613 16.80 22.68 -4.27
N ILE A 614 15.54 22.20 -4.15
CA ILE A 614 14.35 22.94 -4.57
C ILE A 614 14.19 24.21 -3.73
N GLY A 615 14.29 24.13 -2.41
CA GLY A 615 14.13 25.27 -1.52
C GLY A 615 15.13 26.38 -1.81
N GLU A 616 16.40 26.04 -2.07
CA GLU A 616 17.38 27.05 -2.48
C GLU A 616 17.09 27.65 -3.87
N TRP A 617 16.58 26.84 -4.80
CA TRP A 617 16.16 27.34 -6.12
C TRP A 617 14.98 28.32 -5.99
N VAL A 618 13.97 27.97 -5.18
CA VAL A 618 12.79 28.82 -4.90
C VAL A 618 13.24 30.15 -4.30
N LEU A 619 14.13 30.14 -3.31
CA LEU A 619 14.65 31.36 -2.69
C LEU A 619 15.33 32.28 -3.71
N ARG A 620 16.21 31.72 -4.57
CA ARG A 620 16.88 32.51 -5.62
C ARG A 620 15.89 33.08 -6.64
N GLU A 621 14.91 32.29 -7.06
CA GLU A 621 13.89 32.74 -8.02
C GLU A 621 12.99 33.83 -7.43
N ALA A 622 12.54 33.65 -6.19
CA ALA A 622 11.74 34.63 -5.48
C ALA A 622 12.49 35.96 -5.30
N LEU A 623 13.75 35.94 -4.86
CA LEU A 623 14.56 37.14 -4.68
C LEU A 623 14.85 37.85 -6.02
N ARG A 624 15.11 37.09 -7.09
CA ARG A 624 15.27 37.66 -8.44
C ARG A 624 14.00 38.35 -8.91
N GLN A 625 12.84 37.72 -8.74
CA GLN A 625 11.56 38.30 -9.12
C GLN A 625 11.24 39.55 -8.28
N LEU A 626 11.52 39.50 -6.98
CA LEU A 626 11.34 40.63 -6.09
C LEU A 626 12.21 41.81 -6.52
N GLN A 627 13.50 41.60 -6.83
CA GLN A 627 14.40 42.65 -7.32
C GLN A 627 13.81 43.37 -8.54
N PHE A 628 13.20 42.63 -9.47
CA PHE A 628 12.52 43.19 -10.64
C PHE A 628 11.30 44.03 -10.24
N TRP A 629 10.45 43.54 -9.33
CA TRP A 629 9.26 44.27 -8.89
C TRP A 629 9.53 45.48 -8.00
N ARG A 630 10.70 45.58 -7.36
CA ARG A 630 11.06 46.75 -6.55
C ARG A 630 11.03 48.06 -7.35
N ALA A 631 11.27 48.00 -8.67
CA ALA A 631 11.16 49.16 -9.54
C ALA A 631 9.72 49.67 -9.68
N PHE A 632 8.72 48.81 -9.42
CA PHE A 632 7.30 49.15 -9.47
C PHE A 632 6.76 49.57 -8.10
N ASP A 633 6.95 48.75 -7.06
CA ASP A 633 6.64 49.13 -5.67
C ASP A 633 7.71 48.57 -4.74
N ALA A 634 8.52 49.47 -4.18
CA ALA A 634 9.61 49.12 -3.29
C ALA A 634 9.16 48.58 -1.93
N ARG A 635 7.85 48.50 -1.65
CA ARG A 635 7.26 48.05 -0.37
C ARG A 635 6.78 46.60 -0.40
N TRP A 636 6.77 45.93 -1.54
CA TRP A 636 6.28 44.56 -1.63
C TRP A 636 7.22 43.58 -0.92
N VAL A 637 6.64 42.80 -0.02
CA VAL A 637 7.30 41.66 0.62
C VAL A 637 7.01 40.41 -0.22
N ILE A 638 8.00 39.52 -0.35
CA ILE A 638 7.81 38.19 -0.93
C ILE A 638 7.87 37.14 0.18
N SER A 639 6.85 36.28 0.22
CA SER A 639 6.78 35.21 1.21
C SER A 639 7.08 33.87 0.55
N VAL A 640 7.92 33.06 1.18
CA VAL A 640 8.41 31.77 0.65
C VAL A 640 8.23 30.67 1.69
N ASN A 641 7.53 29.61 1.29
CA ASN A 641 7.40 28.39 2.09
C ASN A 641 8.73 27.64 2.19
N ILE A 642 9.14 27.29 3.41
CA ILE A 642 10.35 26.50 3.67
C ILE A 642 10.01 25.17 4.35
N ALA A 643 10.40 24.08 3.70
CA ALA A 643 10.23 22.74 4.24
C ALA A 643 11.09 22.52 5.50
N ALA A 644 10.57 21.74 6.47
CA ALA A 644 11.23 21.44 7.74
C ALA A 644 12.67 20.96 7.58
N ARG A 645 12.88 20.00 6.66
CA ARG A 645 14.20 19.41 6.40
C ARG A 645 15.21 20.45 5.90
N HIS A 646 14.79 21.43 5.10
CA HIS A 646 15.65 22.50 4.63
C HIS A 646 15.98 23.47 5.77
N PHE A 647 14.96 23.89 6.52
CA PHE A 647 15.10 24.85 7.62
C PHE A 647 16.01 24.34 8.74
N GLN A 648 15.87 23.08 9.14
CA GLN A 648 16.58 22.51 10.30
C GLN A 648 18.05 22.15 10.03
N ARG A 649 18.56 22.35 8.81
CA ARG A 649 19.96 22.06 8.50
C ARG A 649 20.90 22.95 9.30
N ALA A 650 21.99 22.37 9.79
CA ALA A 650 23.03 23.10 10.51
C ALA A 650 23.67 24.23 9.68
N ASP A 651 23.71 24.08 8.34
CA ASP A 651 24.28 25.07 7.42
C ASP A 651 23.24 26.00 6.77
N PHE A 652 21.97 25.96 7.19
CA PHE A 652 20.88 26.75 6.59
C PHE A 652 21.18 28.26 6.58
N VAL A 653 21.49 28.85 7.74
CA VAL A 653 21.75 30.29 7.88
C VAL A 653 22.95 30.72 7.02
N ALA A 654 24.00 29.90 6.96
CA ALA A 654 25.18 30.19 6.14
C ALA A 654 24.85 30.19 4.65
N ARG A 655 24.04 29.24 4.19
CA ARG A 655 23.56 29.17 2.79
C ARG A 655 22.64 30.33 2.45
N LEU A 656 21.71 30.66 3.34
CA LEU A 656 20.79 31.78 3.14
C LEU A 656 21.54 33.11 3.04
N LYS A 657 22.58 33.33 3.85
CA LYS A 657 23.49 34.49 3.70
C LYS A 657 24.16 34.52 2.32
N GLY A 658 24.60 33.37 1.83
CA GLY A 658 25.16 33.23 0.49
C GLY A 658 24.16 33.63 -0.59
N ILE A 659 22.93 33.13 -0.50
CA ILE A 659 21.84 33.46 -1.44
C ILE A 659 21.51 34.96 -1.39
N LEU A 660 21.36 35.56 -0.22
CA LEU A 660 21.09 36.99 -0.09
C LEU A 660 22.22 37.86 -0.67
N ALA A 661 23.47 37.43 -0.55
CA ALA A 661 24.61 38.14 -1.13
C ALA A 661 24.60 38.16 -2.66
N GLU A 662 23.90 37.23 -3.32
CA GLU A 662 23.67 37.25 -4.77
C GLU A 662 22.74 38.41 -5.20
N PHE A 663 21.93 38.96 -4.27
CA PHE A 663 20.91 39.99 -4.54
C PHE A 663 21.05 41.21 -3.60
N PRO A 664 22.15 42.00 -3.72
CA PRO A 664 22.44 43.11 -2.80
C PRO A 664 21.40 44.24 -2.84
N ASP A 665 20.65 44.36 -3.94
CA ASP A 665 19.58 45.34 -4.07
C ASP A 665 18.27 44.87 -3.43
N VAL A 666 18.20 43.72 -2.77
CA VAL A 666 16.99 43.27 -2.07
C VAL A 666 17.26 43.32 -0.57
N PRO A 667 16.68 44.29 0.16
CA PRO A 667 16.80 44.33 1.60
C PRO A 667 16.23 43.03 2.22
N PRO A 668 16.93 42.38 3.17
CA PRO A 668 16.47 41.10 3.71
C PRO A 668 15.07 41.11 4.36
N HIS A 669 14.60 42.25 4.85
CA HIS A 669 13.26 42.42 5.43
C HIS A 669 12.11 42.38 4.43
N MET A 670 12.43 42.32 3.13
CA MET A 670 11.45 42.10 2.08
C MET A 670 11.25 40.61 1.78
N LEU A 671 12.04 39.73 2.41
CA LEU A 671 11.83 38.28 2.38
C LEU A 671 11.18 37.84 3.69
N GLU A 672 10.04 37.19 3.57
CA GLU A 672 9.34 36.51 4.66
C GLU A 672 9.43 35.00 4.45
N LEU A 673 9.85 34.26 5.47
CA LEU A 673 9.87 32.80 5.43
C LEU A 673 8.65 32.23 6.14
N GLU A 674 7.92 31.37 5.44
CA GLU A 674 6.73 30.71 5.95
C GLU A 674 7.10 29.29 6.40
N ILE A 675 6.74 28.94 7.64
CA ILE A 675 7.04 27.64 8.24
C ILE A 675 5.73 27.05 8.77
N LEU A 676 5.45 25.80 8.39
CA LEU A 676 4.30 25.05 8.91
C LEU A 676 4.37 24.91 10.43
N GLU A 677 3.22 25.05 11.11
CA GLU A 677 3.09 24.86 12.56
C GLU A 677 3.68 23.52 13.01
N SER A 678 3.30 22.43 12.35
CA SER A 678 3.73 21.06 12.69
C SER A 678 5.25 20.86 12.60
N SER A 679 5.90 21.54 11.67
CA SER A 679 7.35 21.47 11.46
C SER A 679 8.12 22.14 12.59
N ALA A 680 7.59 23.24 13.13
CA ALA A 680 8.19 23.99 14.22
C ALA A 680 8.14 23.24 15.56
N LEU A 681 7.21 22.28 15.74
CA LEU A 681 6.98 21.55 16.99
C LEU A 681 7.99 20.42 17.26
N SER A 682 8.72 19.96 16.25
CA SER A 682 9.63 18.81 16.37
C SER A 682 10.89 19.08 17.22
N ASP A 683 11.48 20.28 17.09
CA ASP A 683 12.60 20.77 17.92
C ASP A 683 12.56 22.30 18.06
N ILE A 684 11.76 22.76 19.02
CA ILE A 684 11.46 24.19 19.21
C ILE A 684 12.69 25.00 19.60
N ALA A 685 13.63 24.43 20.36
CA ALA A 685 14.82 25.15 20.79
C ALA A 685 15.76 25.42 19.62
N HIS A 686 15.97 24.41 18.77
CA HIS A 686 16.76 24.54 17.54
C HIS A 686 16.10 25.49 16.54
N VAL A 687 14.81 25.31 16.26
CA VAL A 687 14.02 26.18 15.36
C VAL A 687 14.08 27.64 15.82
N ARG A 688 13.88 27.90 17.13
CA ARG A 688 13.99 29.24 17.70
C ARG A 688 15.38 29.87 17.44
N SER A 689 16.45 29.10 17.61
CA SER A 689 17.82 29.62 17.37
C SER A 689 17.99 30.04 15.92
N ILE A 690 17.55 29.21 14.96
CA ILE A 690 17.65 29.51 13.53
C ILE A 690 16.82 30.75 13.18
N MET A 691 15.59 30.87 13.71
CA MET A 691 14.75 32.04 13.47
C MET A 691 15.41 33.34 13.96
N LEU A 692 15.99 33.33 15.17
CA LEU A 692 16.70 34.48 15.72
C LEU A 692 17.93 34.85 14.86
N ASP A 693 18.68 33.85 14.41
CA ASP A 693 19.84 34.07 13.53
C ASP A 693 19.44 34.66 12.16
N CYS A 694 18.29 34.24 11.61
CA CYS A 694 17.72 34.80 10.39
C CYS A 694 17.15 36.21 10.60
N GLN A 695 16.47 36.47 11.72
CA GLN A 695 15.98 37.80 12.07
C GLN A 695 17.11 38.80 12.31
N ALA A 696 18.26 38.35 12.81
CA ALA A 696 19.46 39.17 12.89
C ALA A 696 19.98 39.62 11.51
N LEU A 697 19.59 38.94 10.42
CA LEU A 697 19.82 39.37 9.04
C LEU A 697 18.73 40.31 8.51
N GLY A 698 17.63 40.44 9.24
CA GLY A 698 16.47 41.26 8.88
C GLY A 698 15.31 40.49 8.26
N ILE A 699 15.36 39.16 8.17
CA ILE A 699 14.29 38.33 7.59
C ILE A 699 13.12 38.19 8.57
N SER A 700 11.87 38.28 8.09
CA SER A 700 10.66 38.02 8.90
C SER A 700 10.17 36.58 8.76
N PHE A 701 9.39 36.14 9.74
CA PHE A 701 8.79 34.80 9.76
C PHE A 701 7.28 34.83 9.90
N ALA A 702 6.61 34.00 9.11
CA ALA A 702 5.20 33.69 9.29
C ALA A 702 5.02 32.21 9.68
N LEU A 703 4.12 31.96 10.64
CA LEU A 703 3.66 30.61 10.96
C LEU A 703 2.44 30.27 10.10
N ASP A 704 2.55 29.20 9.34
CA ASP A 704 1.53 28.76 8.38
C ASP A 704 0.65 27.60 8.91
N ASP A 705 -0.53 27.44 8.30
CA ASP A 705 -1.57 26.45 8.65
C ASP A 705 -2.00 26.46 10.13
N PHE A 706 -1.98 27.63 10.78
CA PHE A 706 -2.20 27.73 12.22
C PHE A 706 -3.63 27.37 12.62
N GLY A 707 -3.76 26.43 13.56
CA GLY A 707 -5.04 26.02 14.16
C GLY A 707 -5.54 24.64 13.71
N THR A 708 -4.88 24.00 12.74
CA THR A 708 -5.20 22.63 12.27
C THR A 708 -4.60 21.53 13.16
N GLY A 709 -3.72 21.89 14.10
CA GLY A 709 -3.04 20.97 15.02
C GLY A 709 -3.32 21.22 16.52
N TYR A 710 -2.65 20.45 17.38
CA TYR A 710 -2.70 20.64 18.85
C TYR A 710 -1.81 21.82 19.26
N SER A 711 -2.27 23.05 19.02
CA SER A 711 -1.52 24.25 19.40
C SER A 711 -1.40 24.37 20.92
N SER A 712 -0.19 24.14 21.47
CA SER A 712 0.10 24.60 22.84
C SER A 712 0.50 26.06 22.76
N MET A 713 -0.33 26.95 23.34
CA MET A 713 -0.04 28.39 23.51
C MET A 713 1.36 28.65 24.12
N SER A 714 1.89 27.67 24.85
CA SER A 714 3.25 27.60 25.38
C SER A 714 4.35 27.70 24.30
N TYR A 715 4.10 27.18 23.10
CA TYR A 715 5.07 27.12 22.01
C TYR A 715 5.06 28.38 21.16
N LEU A 716 3.88 28.94 20.87
CA LEU A 716 3.77 30.23 20.18
C LEU A 716 4.54 31.32 20.93
N LYS A 717 4.50 31.33 22.27
CA LYS A 717 5.30 32.24 23.11
C LYS A 717 6.82 32.08 22.93
N ARG A 718 7.30 30.91 22.51
CA ARG A 718 8.74 30.60 22.39
C ARG A 718 9.29 30.83 20.99
N LEU A 719 8.46 30.87 19.96
CA LEU A 719 8.91 31.12 18.60
C LEU A 719 8.83 32.62 18.30
N PRO A 720 9.91 33.26 17.81
CA PRO A 720 9.89 34.66 17.46
C PRO A 720 9.25 34.85 16.07
N ALA A 721 7.99 34.48 15.90
CA ALA A 721 7.26 34.72 14.66
C ALA A 721 6.83 36.19 14.59
N ASP A 722 6.70 36.75 13.38
CA ASP A 722 6.22 38.10 13.13
C ASP A 722 4.74 38.09 12.69
N MET A 723 4.34 37.05 11.97
CA MET A 723 3.00 36.90 11.40
C MET A 723 2.43 35.50 11.66
N LEU A 724 1.11 35.42 11.80
CA LEU A 724 0.35 34.19 11.91
C LEU A 724 -0.63 34.12 10.73
N LYS A 725 -0.56 33.05 9.94
CA LYS A 725 -1.46 32.78 8.83
C LYS A 725 -2.58 31.86 9.29
N ILE A 726 -3.83 32.33 9.19
CA ILE A 726 -5.01 31.53 9.53
C ILE A 726 -5.32 30.60 8.38
N ASP A 727 -5.36 29.30 8.67
CA ASP A 727 -5.58 28.25 7.67
C ASP A 727 -6.89 28.47 6.87
N GLN A 728 -6.81 28.24 5.56
CA GLN A 728 -7.92 28.42 4.62
C GLN A 728 -9.16 27.58 4.95
N SER A 729 -9.01 26.43 5.62
CA SER A 729 -10.13 25.53 5.95
C SER A 729 -11.13 26.20 6.90
N PHE A 730 -10.64 26.95 7.89
CA PHE A 730 -11.49 27.72 8.79
C PHE A 730 -12.10 28.93 8.10
N VAL A 731 -11.29 29.65 7.32
CA VAL A 731 -11.74 30.90 6.68
C VAL A 731 -12.82 30.64 5.64
N ARG A 732 -12.73 29.58 4.82
CA ARG A 732 -13.73 29.25 3.80
C ARG A 732 -15.12 28.96 4.36
N ASN A 733 -15.17 28.39 5.55
CA ASN A 733 -16.42 27.94 6.16
C ASN A 733 -16.97 28.92 7.21
N MET A 734 -16.20 29.92 7.65
CA MET A 734 -16.57 30.81 8.77
C MET A 734 -17.89 31.58 8.57
N LEU A 735 -18.37 31.72 7.32
CA LEU A 735 -19.65 32.37 7.03
C LEU A 735 -20.85 31.45 7.26
N VAL A 736 -20.65 30.13 7.26
CA VAL A 736 -21.71 29.12 7.37
C VAL A 736 -21.58 28.25 8.61
N ASP A 737 -20.35 28.02 9.09
CA ASP A 737 -20.01 27.25 10.28
C ASP A 737 -19.59 28.17 11.42
N ARG A 738 -20.25 28.01 12.57
CA ARG A 738 -19.95 28.82 13.77
C ARG A 738 -18.65 28.40 14.43
N ASP A 739 -18.31 27.12 14.41
CA ASP A 739 -17.12 26.63 15.10
C ASP A 739 -15.87 27.18 14.39
N ASP A 740 -15.89 27.17 13.06
CA ASP A 740 -14.84 27.80 12.23
C ASP A 740 -14.78 29.32 12.45
N LEU A 741 -15.93 30.00 12.57
CA LEU A 741 -15.96 31.43 12.92
C LEU A 741 -15.33 31.70 14.30
N HIS A 742 -15.63 30.86 15.29
CA HIS A 742 -15.06 30.96 16.63
C HIS A 742 -13.56 30.70 16.63
N LEU A 743 -13.08 29.73 15.86
CA LEU A 743 -11.66 29.44 15.68
C LEU A 743 -10.92 30.63 15.05
N VAL A 744 -11.44 31.18 13.96
CA VAL A 744 -10.86 32.38 13.32
C VAL A 744 -10.77 33.54 14.32
N SER A 745 -11.85 33.82 15.06
CA SER A 745 -11.85 34.88 16.08
C SER A 745 -10.86 34.61 17.21
N ALA A 746 -10.72 33.36 17.65
CA ALA A 746 -9.79 32.98 18.71
C ALA A 746 -8.33 33.17 18.25
N VAL A 747 -8.00 32.77 17.02
CA VAL A 747 -6.67 32.94 16.42
C VAL A 747 -6.31 34.42 16.28
N ILE A 748 -7.25 35.26 15.83
CA ILE A 748 -7.03 36.73 15.76
C ILE A 748 -6.77 37.31 17.17
N GLY A 749 -7.57 36.90 18.17
CA GLY A 749 -7.38 37.31 19.55
C GLY A 749 -6.03 36.87 20.14
N LEU A 750 -5.57 35.68 19.77
CA LEU A 750 -4.27 35.12 20.15
C LEU A 750 -3.13 35.95 19.56
N ALA A 751 -3.15 36.18 18.25
CA ALA A 751 -2.14 36.97 17.54
C ALA A 751 -1.99 38.35 18.17
N LYS A 752 -3.12 39.04 18.43
CA LYS A 752 -3.14 40.34 19.10
C LYS A 752 -2.54 40.31 20.51
N SER A 753 -2.83 39.27 21.29
CA SER A 753 -2.32 39.12 22.66
C SER A 753 -0.80 38.92 22.72
N PHE A 754 -0.21 38.34 21.67
CA PHE A 754 1.24 38.15 21.54
C PHE A 754 1.92 39.26 20.72
N GLY A 755 1.17 40.24 20.21
CA GLY A 755 1.72 41.32 19.38
C GLY A 755 2.13 40.88 17.97
N LEU A 756 1.56 39.78 17.47
CA LEU A 756 1.82 39.21 16.16
C LEU A 756 0.90 39.84 15.10
N GLY A 757 1.40 39.98 13.86
CA GLY A 757 0.56 40.22 12.70
C GLY A 757 -0.33 39.02 12.41
N VAL A 758 -1.49 39.24 11.81
CA VAL A 758 -2.40 38.17 11.39
C VAL A 758 -2.82 38.38 9.94
N ILE A 759 -2.78 37.31 9.15
CA ILE A 759 -3.28 37.27 7.77
C ILE A 759 -4.20 36.05 7.64
N ALA A 760 -5.35 36.24 7.00
CA ALA A 760 -6.29 35.15 6.75
C ALA A 760 -6.16 34.63 5.31
N GLU A 761 -6.00 33.32 5.18
CA GLU A 761 -5.90 32.65 3.89
C GLU A 761 -7.25 32.14 3.40
N GLY A 762 -7.37 31.84 2.11
CA GLY A 762 -8.60 31.25 1.57
C GLY A 762 -9.80 32.19 1.51
N VAL A 763 -9.58 33.51 1.42
CA VAL A 763 -10.67 34.48 1.20
C VAL A 763 -11.23 34.33 -0.22
N GLU A 764 -12.42 33.75 -0.34
CA GLU A 764 -13.04 33.46 -1.65
C GLU A 764 -14.03 34.54 -2.11
N THR A 765 -14.62 35.27 -1.18
CA THR A 765 -15.70 36.24 -1.48
C THR A 765 -15.49 37.56 -0.75
N ILE A 766 -16.23 38.59 -1.16
CA ILE A 766 -16.18 39.92 -0.55
C ILE A 766 -16.66 39.85 0.90
N GLU A 767 -17.66 39.02 1.18
CA GLU A 767 -18.27 38.80 2.50
C GLU A 767 -17.26 38.20 3.49
N HIS A 768 -16.38 37.30 3.04
CA HIS A 768 -15.28 36.80 3.87
C HIS A 768 -14.39 37.95 4.35
N GLY A 769 -13.97 38.81 3.42
CA GLY A 769 -13.15 39.98 3.73
C GLY A 769 -13.84 40.96 4.68
N ALA A 770 -15.13 41.23 4.47
CA ALA A 770 -15.91 42.09 5.36
C ALA A 770 -15.98 41.55 6.79
N MET A 771 -16.22 40.24 6.96
CA MET A 771 -16.27 39.62 8.27
C MET A 771 -14.89 39.59 8.95
N LEU A 772 -13.82 39.28 8.23
CA LEU A 772 -12.45 39.30 8.75
C LEU A 772 -12.03 40.68 9.24
N MET A 773 -12.33 41.75 8.50
CA MET A 773 -12.09 43.12 8.95
C MET A 773 -12.87 43.46 10.22
N ARG A 774 -14.10 42.97 10.34
CA ARG A 774 -14.89 43.12 11.57
C ARG A 774 -14.28 42.38 12.75
N LEU A 775 -13.67 41.21 12.53
CA LEU A 775 -12.96 40.47 13.58
C LEU A 775 -11.58 41.07 13.92
N GLY A 776 -11.11 42.06 13.14
CA GLY A 776 -9.83 42.74 13.35
C GLY A 776 -8.66 42.17 12.54
N CYS A 777 -8.93 41.39 11.50
CA CYS A 777 -7.95 40.91 10.53
C CYS A 777 -8.06 41.74 9.23
N ASP A 778 -7.07 42.61 8.99
CA ASP A 778 -7.06 43.50 7.83
C ASP A 778 -6.26 42.93 6.64
N LEU A 779 -5.35 41.99 6.89
CA LEU A 779 -4.51 41.35 5.87
C LEU A 779 -5.16 40.05 5.42
N VAL A 780 -5.25 39.85 4.10
CA VAL A 780 -5.87 38.65 3.52
C VAL A 780 -5.18 38.18 2.26
N GLN A 781 -5.40 36.91 1.99
CA GLN A 781 -5.02 36.23 0.76
C GLN A 781 -6.12 35.26 0.35
N GLY A 782 -6.36 35.11 -0.96
CA GLY A 782 -7.34 34.16 -1.46
C GLY A 782 -7.85 34.46 -2.86
N TYR A 783 -8.69 33.57 -3.38
CA TYR A 783 -9.19 33.63 -4.75
C TYR A 783 -10.19 34.77 -5.00
N GLY A 784 -10.82 35.30 -3.96
CA GLY A 784 -11.64 36.51 -4.03
C GLY A 784 -10.83 37.77 -4.34
N ILE A 785 -9.50 37.72 -4.20
CA ILE A 785 -8.57 38.78 -4.60
C ILE A 785 -8.00 38.43 -5.97
N ALA A 786 -7.25 37.33 -6.03
CA ALA A 786 -6.71 36.75 -7.25
C ALA A 786 -6.25 35.31 -7.03
N ARG A 787 -6.33 34.52 -8.10
CA ARG A 787 -5.66 33.21 -8.15
C ARG A 787 -4.14 33.41 -8.31
N PRO A 788 -3.31 32.44 -7.86
CA PRO A 788 -1.89 32.44 -8.14
C PRO A 788 -1.63 32.58 -9.65
N MET A 789 -0.75 33.49 -10.04
CA MET A 789 -0.47 33.81 -11.44
C MET A 789 1.04 33.80 -11.75
N PRO A 790 1.47 33.56 -12.99
CA PRO A 790 2.87 33.71 -13.38
C PRO A 790 3.40 35.12 -13.12
N ALA A 791 4.72 35.27 -12.95
CA ALA A 791 5.36 36.57 -12.73
C ALA A 791 4.94 37.66 -13.72
N ASP A 792 4.84 37.30 -15.01
CA ASP A 792 4.55 38.22 -16.11
C ASP A 792 3.13 38.80 -16.03
N ASP A 793 2.20 38.08 -15.40
CA ASP A 793 0.80 38.49 -15.27
C ASP A 793 0.56 39.39 -14.05
N VAL A 794 1.50 39.44 -13.10
CA VAL A 794 1.35 40.19 -11.84
C VAL A 794 1.23 41.69 -12.09
N LEU A 795 2.19 42.32 -12.78
CA LEU A 795 2.17 43.77 -12.99
C LEU A 795 0.95 44.26 -13.79
N PRO A 796 0.54 43.59 -14.89
CA PRO A 796 -0.72 43.91 -15.57
C PRO A 796 -1.94 43.78 -14.66
N TRP A 797 -2.02 42.72 -13.85
CA TRP A 797 -3.13 42.53 -12.92
C TRP A 797 -3.18 43.65 -11.89
N VAL A 798 -2.04 44.00 -11.27
CA VAL A 798 -1.97 45.10 -10.28
C VAL A 798 -2.43 46.42 -10.86
N ALA A 799 -2.03 46.75 -12.10
CA ALA A 799 -2.45 47.99 -12.76
C ALA A 799 -3.97 48.07 -12.99
N SER A 800 -4.64 46.92 -13.11
CA SER A 800 -6.09 46.81 -13.28
C SER A 800 -6.89 46.65 -11.98
N PHE A 801 -6.21 46.42 -10.86
CA PHE A 801 -6.86 46.12 -9.58
C PHE A 801 -7.56 47.35 -9.02
N ASN A 802 -8.87 47.24 -8.77
CA ASN A 802 -9.67 48.26 -8.10
C ASN A 802 -10.28 47.67 -6.83
N THR A 803 -10.12 48.34 -5.69
CA THR A 803 -10.74 47.94 -4.42
C THR A 803 -12.26 47.88 -4.53
N ALA A 804 -12.85 46.76 -4.13
CA ALA A 804 -14.31 46.65 -4.02
C ALA A 804 -14.88 47.71 -3.07
N GLY A 805 -15.91 48.44 -3.49
CA GLY A 805 -16.56 49.48 -2.68
C GLY A 805 -17.12 48.96 -1.35
N VAL A 806 -17.44 47.67 -1.27
CA VAL A 806 -17.88 46.99 -0.04
C VAL A 806 -16.78 46.95 1.02
N TRP A 807 -15.51 46.78 0.63
CA TRP A 807 -14.40 46.81 1.60
C TRP A 807 -14.13 48.23 2.11
N GLN A 808 -14.32 49.24 1.27
CA GLN A 808 -14.24 50.65 1.68
C GLN A 808 -15.37 51.02 2.67
N ALA A 809 -16.58 50.48 2.48
CA ALA A 809 -17.68 50.66 3.42
C ALA A 809 -17.45 49.90 4.75
N ALA A 810 -16.97 48.65 4.68
CA ALA A 810 -16.65 47.86 5.86
C ALA A 810 -15.48 48.44 6.68
N ALA A 811 -14.52 49.11 6.03
CA ALA A 811 -13.40 49.78 6.69
C ALA A 811 -13.84 50.94 7.62
N GLN A 812 -15.04 51.49 7.44
CA GLN A 812 -15.61 52.54 8.30
C GLN A 812 -16.28 52.00 9.56
N LEU A 813 -16.47 50.68 9.67
CA LEU A 813 -17.06 50.02 10.83
C LEU A 813 -15.97 49.71 11.87
N PRO A 814 -16.20 49.99 13.17
CA PRO A 814 -15.28 49.56 14.22
C PRO A 814 -15.26 48.03 14.33
N PRO A 815 -14.11 47.42 14.69
CA PRO A 815 -14.02 45.98 14.87
C PRO A 815 -14.94 45.49 16.01
N ILE A 816 -15.53 44.31 15.83
CA ILE A 816 -16.26 43.57 16.86
C ILE A 816 -15.23 43.17 17.93
N LEU A 817 -15.27 43.87 19.07
CA LEU A 817 -14.34 43.63 20.18
C LEU A 817 -14.56 42.30 20.89
N SER A 818 -15.72 41.66 20.72
CA SER A 818 -15.99 40.32 21.26
C SER A 818 -17.24 39.69 20.61
N LEU A 819 -17.14 38.45 20.13
CA LEU A 819 -18.30 37.56 19.91
C LEU A 819 -18.89 37.04 21.25
N HIS A 820 -18.21 37.33 22.37
CA HIS A 820 -18.66 37.03 23.73
C HIS A 820 -19.06 38.32 24.44
N GLY A 821 -20.36 38.54 24.64
CA GLY A 821 -20.82 39.64 25.47
C GLY A 821 -20.24 39.59 26.89
N GLU A 822 -19.63 40.72 27.29
CA GLU A 822 -19.43 41.22 28.67
C GLU A 822 -18.19 40.73 29.48
N PRO A 823 -17.75 41.51 30.51
CA PRO A 823 -16.36 41.86 30.79
C PRO A 823 -15.58 40.78 31.54
N ALA A 824 -14.25 40.87 31.49
CA ALA A 824 -13.35 40.17 32.40
C ALA A 824 -13.68 40.53 33.85
N GLY A 825 -14.50 39.70 34.50
CA GLY A 825 -15.04 39.92 35.84
C GLY A 825 -15.49 38.62 36.49
N GLY A 826 -14.71 37.55 36.33
CA GLY A 826 -14.81 36.37 37.18
C GLY A 826 -13.88 36.53 38.36
N THR A 827 -14.43 36.94 39.51
CA THR A 827 -13.77 36.82 40.81
C THR A 827 -13.43 35.36 41.06
N ALA A 828 -12.18 34.99 40.79
CA ALA A 828 -11.59 33.77 41.34
C ALA A 828 -11.46 33.95 42.86
N GLN A 829 -12.49 33.55 43.60
CA GLN A 829 -12.32 33.21 45.01
C GLN A 829 -11.37 32.00 45.08
N MET A 830 -10.14 32.26 45.55
CA MET A 830 -9.23 31.21 46.01
C MET A 830 -9.91 30.40 47.13
N PRO A 831 -9.91 29.05 47.09
CA PRO A 831 -10.09 28.29 48.30
C PRO A 831 -8.78 28.36 49.10
N LEU A 832 -8.87 28.96 50.28
CA LEU A 832 -7.89 28.87 51.35
C LEU A 832 -7.60 27.40 51.67
N PHE A 833 -6.36 26.97 51.45
CA PHE A 833 -5.78 25.86 52.20
C PHE A 833 -5.57 26.34 53.64
N ILE A 834 -6.31 25.78 54.59
CA ILE A 834 -5.97 25.79 56.02
C ILE A 834 -5.52 24.39 56.38
N GLN A 835 -4.39 24.34 57.10
CA GLN A 835 -3.73 23.18 57.67
C GLN A 835 -4.70 22.25 58.43
N SER A 836 -4.65 20.95 58.10
CA SER A 836 -4.42 19.82 59.03
C SER A 836 -4.71 18.51 58.30
#